data_AF-A0A7C1UA76-F1
#
_entry.id   AF-A0A7C1UA76-F1
#
_cell.length_a   1.000
_cell.length_b   1.000
_cell.length_c   1.000
_cell.angle_alpha   90.00
_cell.angle_beta   90.00
_cell.angle_gamma   90.00
#
_symmetry.space_group_name_H-M   'P 1'
#
loop_
_entity.id
_entity.type
_entity.pdbx_description
1 polymer ?
#
loop_
_entity_poly.entity_id
_entity_poly.type
_entity_poly.pdbx_seq_one_letter_code
_entity_poly.pdbx_strand_id
1 'polypeptide(L)'
;MRSHCCHLLAQQVHVLVDGQVTSRERPVAYDPVFDRYLLEAESGMVTDQLDVCPWCGRALGAGRAQQWFDEIARLGLGPDDELPERFRSDSWWAEAPGEGTRRGNPRSFRPLAILVLATVVALAACSSGSDETADVDADLSGVDVAGLVQARPPEGPTPGSTPPGSSSPGDLAASEVRTGDNGAAVASGTVEIATAAGPLSLEDAELTVEEGPDGPRIVDGTALTPFPDTGILADSQILSRSPARVGTATGSELAYLGAHLNDETVYTYFVFDGGLSVNTGLGDGPGEESLPSEISIPLGSPGVLVLDPTDPYLYIGGPCDAFDSDEDPEDPDNSTTTSSTTSSSTTSTTEPPEEASDPYTLDLTDTEGLVDCGIGFSLGGRIPFAGSDDPAQPLPSFNGHVVVDGVVPIPGGLSLDGMTVIEMSADAVRTAGTGDLSVTLPFIPGKLDIEFPLGQAGVVVEADQQGLRVSYAGKLGGEDISLPLGIPLQIPQGNELVVSGVLGLDTTGPVPVPSADSYFEAAGNFGLGLGALGDLIGVSVDDGFAIQGQLRIDVTGVTASGTSSVSLHPDIDLGGQAAVELLISTGDPLDSYVDLAGDLRIGGIDLTGDAALRLDRDGLTARGTLDSPLGGIALAGMVGPQGIDLRGDASLVLPLDFLHDFSAAATAGI
;
A
#
# COMPACT_ATOMS: atom_id res chain seq x y z
N MET A 1 -13.04 -28.35 -13.90
CA MET A 1 -12.36 -27.04 -13.97
C MET A 1 -10.88 -27.27 -13.77
N ARG A 2 -10.03 -26.77 -14.67
CA ARG A 2 -8.58 -26.76 -14.46
C ARG A 2 -8.24 -25.69 -13.43
N SER A 3 -7.24 -25.95 -12.60
CA SER A 3 -6.64 -24.92 -11.75
C SER A 3 -5.74 -24.04 -12.62
N HIS A 4 -6.11 -22.77 -12.77
CA HIS A 4 -5.22 -21.75 -13.34
C HIS A 4 -4.09 -21.44 -12.34
N CYS A 5 -2.98 -20.87 -12.80
CA CYS A 5 -1.82 -20.64 -11.93
C CYS A 5 -2.06 -19.58 -10.84
N CYS A 6 -3.00 -18.66 -11.05
CA CYS A 6 -3.42 -17.63 -10.11
C CYS A 6 -4.87 -17.22 -10.40
N HIS A 7 -5.49 -16.49 -9.46
CA HIS A 7 -6.87 -16.02 -9.57
C HIS A 7 -7.05 -15.00 -10.71
N LEU A 8 -6.10 -14.09 -10.90
CA LEU A 8 -6.13 -13.09 -11.97
C LEU A 8 -6.20 -13.73 -13.37
N LEU A 9 -5.37 -14.75 -13.64
CA LEU A 9 -5.45 -15.50 -14.89
C LEU A 9 -6.82 -16.19 -15.04
N ALA A 10 -7.41 -16.70 -13.96
CA ALA A 10 -8.74 -17.32 -13.99
C ALA A 10 -9.85 -16.32 -14.34
N GLN A 11 -9.73 -15.07 -13.89
CA GLN A 11 -10.69 -14.00 -14.20
C GLN A 11 -10.53 -13.48 -15.64
N GLN A 12 -9.28 -13.34 -16.11
CA GLN A 12 -8.94 -12.73 -17.39
C GLN A 12 -8.97 -13.68 -18.58
N VAL A 13 -9.09 -15.00 -18.33
CA VAL A 13 -9.14 -15.99 -19.39
C VAL A 13 -10.57 -16.26 -19.86
N HIS A 14 -10.75 -16.48 -21.16
CA HIS A 14 -11.96 -17.09 -21.72
C HIS A 14 -11.61 -18.39 -22.44
N VAL A 15 -12.56 -19.33 -22.51
CA VAL A 15 -12.34 -20.63 -23.16
C VAL A 15 -12.74 -20.54 -24.63
N LEU A 16 -11.87 -21.02 -25.52
CA LEU A 16 -12.18 -21.17 -26.94
C LEU A 16 -13.17 -22.32 -27.15
N VAL A 17 -14.25 -22.04 -27.88
CA VAL A 17 -15.22 -23.05 -28.32
C VAL A 17 -15.15 -23.09 -29.83
N ASP A 18 -14.84 -24.26 -30.40
CA ASP A 18 -14.65 -24.45 -31.85
C ASP A 18 -13.64 -23.47 -32.49
N GLY A 19 -12.60 -23.08 -31.75
CA GLY A 19 -11.58 -22.13 -32.21
C GLY A 19 -12.10 -20.69 -32.37
N GLN A 20 -13.24 -20.37 -31.76
CA GLN A 20 -13.80 -19.01 -31.72
C GLN A 20 -13.76 -18.44 -30.31
N VAL A 21 -13.46 -17.13 -30.24
CA VAL A 21 -13.47 -16.33 -29.02
C VAL A 21 -14.90 -16.13 -28.53
N THR A 22 -15.14 -16.39 -27.24
CA THR A 22 -16.47 -16.27 -26.62
C THR A 22 -16.72 -14.91 -25.96
N SER A 23 -15.67 -14.11 -25.72
CA SER A 23 -15.77 -12.75 -25.18
C SER A 23 -14.59 -11.87 -25.64
N ARG A 24 -14.89 -10.66 -26.13
CA ARG A 24 -13.90 -9.65 -26.58
C ARG A 24 -13.30 -8.82 -25.44
N GLU A 25 -13.85 -8.93 -24.23
CA GLU A 25 -13.44 -8.10 -23.09
C GLU A 25 -12.27 -8.71 -22.30
N ARG A 26 -11.77 -9.88 -22.74
CA ARG A 26 -10.77 -10.66 -22.04
C ARG A 26 -9.57 -10.93 -22.96
N PRO A 27 -8.38 -10.36 -22.67
CA PRO A 27 -7.25 -10.37 -23.60
C PRO A 27 -6.57 -11.75 -23.75
N VAL A 28 -6.90 -12.71 -22.87
CA VAL A 28 -6.29 -14.06 -22.88
C VAL A 28 -7.34 -15.12 -23.20
N ALA A 29 -7.03 -15.95 -24.19
CA ALA A 29 -7.82 -17.12 -24.56
C ALA A 29 -7.15 -18.42 -24.08
N TYR A 30 -7.93 -19.40 -23.63
CA TYR A 30 -7.47 -20.75 -23.34
C TYR A 30 -7.97 -21.73 -24.40
N ASP A 31 -7.03 -22.47 -25.00
CA ASP A 31 -7.31 -23.54 -25.95
C ASP A 31 -7.28 -24.91 -25.23
N PRO A 32 -8.43 -25.53 -24.95
CA PRO A 32 -8.48 -26.81 -24.24
C PRO A 32 -7.94 -27.98 -25.06
N VAL A 33 -7.95 -27.90 -26.40
CA VAL A 33 -7.46 -28.97 -27.29
C VAL A 33 -5.93 -29.08 -27.16
N PHE A 34 -5.25 -27.93 -27.16
CA PHE A 34 -3.80 -27.86 -27.09
C PHE A 34 -3.26 -27.51 -25.70
N ASP A 35 -4.10 -27.32 -24.70
CA ASP A 35 -3.70 -26.97 -23.34
C ASP A 35 -2.72 -25.79 -23.28
N ARG A 36 -3.09 -24.66 -23.89
CA ARG A 36 -2.24 -23.46 -23.97
C ARG A 36 -3.04 -22.18 -23.83
N TYR A 37 -2.34 -21.14 -23.39
CA TYR A 37 -2.87 -19.78 -23.29
C TYR A 37 -2.39 -18.96 -24.48
N LEU A 38 -3.26 -18.11 -25.00
CA LEU A 38 -3.04 -17.34 -26.21
C LEU A 38 -3.44 -15.88 -25.98
N LEU A 39 -2.72 -14.94 -26.59
CA LEU A 39 -3.10 -13.53 -26.62
C LEU A 39 -3.97 -13.22 -27.84
N GLU A 40 -5.07 -12.50 -27.60
CA GLU A 40 -5.93 -12.00 -28.68
C GLU A 40 -5.39 -10.66 -29.20
N ALA A 41 -5.19 -10.56 -30.52
CA ALA A 41 -4.94 -9.27 -31.16
C ALA A 41 -6.27 -8.56 -31.46
N GLU A 42 -6.28 -7.23 -31.50
CA GLU A 42 -7.47 -6.40 -31.78
C GLU A 42 -8.26 -6.80 -33.03
N SER A 43 -7.61 -7.51 -33.96
CA SER A 43 -8.25 -8.06 -35.17
C SER A 43 -9.16 -9.28 -34.92
N GLY A 44 -9.24 -9.79 -33.69
CA GLY A 44 -9.89 -11.07 -33.37
C GLY A 44 -9.11 -12.30 -33.85
N MET A 45 -7.89 -12.09 -34.38
CA MET A 45 -6.96 -13.17 -34.67
C MET A 45 -6.07 -13.42 -33.45
N VAL A 46 -5.92 -14.69 -33.12
CA VAL A 46 -5.07 -15.15 -32.03
C VAL A 46 -3.63 -15.21 -32.54
N THR A 47 -2.74 -14.37 -32.01
CA THR A 47 -1.43 -14.15 -32.63
C THR A 47 -0.32 -14.97 -31.98
N ASP A 48 -0.26 -15.07 -30.66
CA ASP A 48 0.90 -15.67 -29.97
C ASP A 48 0.53 -16.49 -28.72
N GLN A 49 1.32 -17.54 -28.46
CA GLN A 49 1.24 -18.34 -27.25
C GLN A 49 1.88 -17.60 -26.07
N LEU A 50 1.21 -17.67 -24.92
CA LEU A 50 1.68 -17.11 -23.67
C LEU A 50 2.43 -18.19 -22.87
N ASP A 51 3.76 -18.08 -22.82
CA ASP A 51 4.61 -19.06 -22.12
C ASP A 51 4.76 -18.78 -20.61
N VAL A 52 4.54 -17.53 -20.19
CA VAL A 52 4.65 -17.07 -18.81
C VAL A 52 3.42 -16.24 -18.44
N CYS A 53 2.84 -16.50 -17.27
CA CYS A 53 1.72 -15.72 -16.75
C CYS A 53 2.17 -14.27 -16.48
N PRO A 54 1.55 -13.25 -17.11
CA PRO A 54 1.95 -11.85 -16.91
C PRO A 54 1.62 -11.35 -15.50
N TRP A 55 0.70 -12.01 -14.78
CA TRP A 55 0.30 -11.61 -13.44
C TRP A 55 1.14 -12.20 -12.32
N CYS A 56 1.60 -13.45 -12.45
CA CYS A 56 2.35 -14.11 -11.36
C CYS A 56 3.72 -14.66 -11.77
N GLY A 57 4.16 -14.42 -13.01
CA GLY A 57 5.46 -14.86 -13.51
C GLY A 57 5.63 -16.38 -13.65
N ARG A 58 4.60 -17.19 -13.36
CA ARG A 58 4.70 -18.65 -13.45
C ARG A 58 4.67 -19.11 -14.91
N ALA A 59 5.58 -20.02 -15.27
CA ALA A 59 5.57 -20.68 -16.57
C ALA A 59 4.27 -21.46 -16.79
N LEU A 60 3.61 -21.26 -17.93
CA LEU A 60 2.32 -21.86 -18.30
C LEU A 60 2.47 -23.20 -19.04
N GLY A 61 3.70 -23.56 -19.40
CA GLY A 61 4.03 -24.77 -20.15
C GLY A 61 3.89 -24.58 -21.66
N ALA A 62 4.60 -25.41 -22.44
CA ALA A 62 4.67 -25.28 -23.91
C ALA A 62 3.40 -25.72 -24.66
N GLY A 63 2.32 -26.05 -23.95
CA GLY A 63 1.13 -26.71 -24.52
C GLY A 63 1.39 -28.13 -25.04
N ARG A 64 0.36 -28.70 -25.67
CA ARG A 64 0.28 -30.06 -26.21
C ARG A 64 0.08 -30.10 -27.71
N ALA A 65 0.22 -28.97 -28.41
CA ALA A 65 -0.01 -28.87 -29.85
C ALA A 65 0.82 -29.91 -30.64
N GLN A 66 2.11 -30.05 -30.34
CA GLN A 66 2.96 -31.03 -31.03
C GLN A 66 2.50 -32.48 -30.77
N GLN A 67 2.14 -32.82 -29.53
CA GLN A 67 1.66 -34.15 -29.17
C GLN A 67 0.36 -34.49 -29.91
N TRP A 68 -0.52 -33.49 -30.07
CA TRP A 68 -1.74 -33.63 -30.84
C TRP A 68 -1.45 -33.94 -32.31
N PHE A 69 -0.56 -33.18 -32.96
CA PHE A 69 -0.19 -33.42 -34.36
C PHE A 69 0.46 -34.79 -34.56
N ASP A 70 1.31 -35.22 -33.64
CA ASP A 70 1.95 -36.53 -33.68
C ASP A 70 0.94 -37.68 -33.55
N GLU A 71 -0.10 -37.50 -32.73
CA GLU A 71 -1.16 -38.50 -32.54
C GLU A 71 -2.08 -38.60 -33.76
N ILE A 72 -2.48 -37.46 -34.32
CA ILE A 72 -3.29 -37.39 -35.55
C ILE A 72 -2.53 -38.00 -36.74
N ALA A 73 -1.25 -37.67 -36.89
CA ALA A 73 -0.40 -38.25 -37.93
C ALA A 73 -0.26 -39.78 -37.77
N ARG A 74 -0.21 -40.29 -36.53
CA ARG A 74 -0.15 -41.73 -36.25
C ARG A 74 -1.41 -42.47 -36.68
N LEU A 75 -2.55 -41.80 -36.67
CA LEU A 75 -3.82 -42.32 -37.19
C LEU A 75 -3.92 -42.24 -38.72
N GLY A 76 -2.93 -41.66 -39.39
CA GLY A 76 -2.93 -41.46 -40.84
C GLY A 76 -3.91 -40.37 -41.28
N LEU A 77 -4.26 -39.46 -40.38
CA LEU A 77 -5.14 -38.32 -40.64
C LEU A 77 -4.31 -37.04 -40.74
N GLY A 78 -4.74 -36.10 -41.57
CA GLY A 78 -4.30 -34.72 -41.58
C GLY A 78 -5.17 -33.82 -40.68
N PRO A 79 -4.72 -32.58 -40.38
CA PRO A 79 -5.49 -31.64 -39.56
C PRO A 79 -6.81 -31.18 -40.21
N ASP A 80 -6.90 -31.27 -41.55
CA ASP A 80 -8.10 -30.91 -42.32
C ASP A 80 -9.07 -32.08 -42.52
N ASP A 81 -8.70 -33.30 -42.11
CA ASP A 81 -9.56 -34.48 -42.22
C ASP A 81 -10.67 -34.47 -41.16
N GLU A 82 -11.69 -35.31 -41.33
CA GLU A 82 -12.72 -35.49 -40.30
C GLU A 82 -12.13 -36.19 -39.06
N LEU A 83 -11.72 -35.37 -38.09
CA LEU A 83 -11.08 -35.83 -36.86
C LEU A 83 -12.07 -36.56 -35.93
N PRO A 84 -11.66 -37.64 -35.25
CA PRO A 84 -12.46 -38.26 -34.20
C PRO A 84 -12.81 -37.24 -33.11
N GLU A 85 -14.03 -37.31 -32.60
CA GLU A 85 -14.59 -36.32 -31.65
C GLU A 85 -13.68 -36.05 -30.44
N ARG A 86 -12.95 -37.07 -29.97
CA ARG A 86 -12.01 -36.92 -28.84
C ARG A 86 -10.90 -35.88 -29.08
N PHE A 87 -10.48 -35.67 -30.33
CA PHE A 87 -9.41 -34.72 -30.68
C PHE A 87 -9.90 -33.27 -30.83
N ARG A 88 -11.21 -33.03 -30.67
CA ARG A 88 -11.82 -31.70 -30.72
C ARG A 88 -11.97 -31.04 -29.35
N SER A 89 -11.63 -31.73 -28.28
CA SER A 89 -11.70 -31.23 -26.90
C SER A 89 -10.48 -31.68 -26.10
N ASP A 90 -10.45 -31.38 -24.80
CA ASP A 90 -9.44 -31.87 -23.87
C ASP A 90 -9.46 -33.39 -23.65
N SER A 91 -10.54 -34.07 -24.06
CA SER A 91 -10.75 -35.50 -23.81
C SER A 91 -9.63 -36.40 -24.33
N TRP A 92 -8.96 -36.06 -25.46
CA TRP A 92 -7.87 -36.90 -25.99
C TRP A 92 -6.65 -36.99 -25.04
N TRP A 93 -6.39 -35.96 -24.23
CA TRP A 93 -5.30 -35.97 -23.25
C TRP A 93 -5.78 -36.15 -21.81
N ALA A 94 -7.05 -35.85 -21.51
CA ALA A 94 -7.62 -36.00 -20.16
C ALA A 94 -7.80 -37.48 -19.75
N GLU A 95 -7.99 -38.38 -20.71
CA GLU A 95 -8.19 -39.82 -20.47
C GLU A 95 -6.89 -40.65 -20.50
N ALA A 96 -5.75 -40.04 -20.83
CA ALA A 96 -4.48 -40.75 -20.81
C ALA A 96 -4.15 -41.16 -19.35
N PRO A 97 -3.98 -42.47 -19.05
CA PRO A 97 -3.66 -42.93 -17.70
C PRO A 97 -2.36 -42.26 -17.26
N GLY A 98 -2.47 -41.37 -16.27
CA GLY A 98 -1.46 -40.39 -15.90
C GLY A 98 -0.05 -40.99 -15.82
N GLU A 99 0.81 -40.53 -16.71
CA GLU A 99 2.26 -40.68 -16.57
C GLU A 99 2.65 -39.86 -15.34
N GLY A 100 2.82 -40.55 -14.21
CA GLY A 100 3.03 -39.96 -12.90
C GLY A 100 4.23 -39.02 -12.90
N THR A 101 3.94 -37.73 -12.99
CA THR A 101 4.86 -36.66 -12.64
C THR A 101 5.32 -36.93 -11.21
N ARG A 102 6.52 -37.49 -11.04
CA ARG A 102 7.22 -37.57 -9.76
C ARG A 102 7.56 -36.14 -9.34
N ARG A 103 6.59 -35.41 -8.79
CA ARG A 103 6.87 -34.31 -7.87
C ARG A 103 7.28 -34.95 -6.55
N GLY A 104 8.55 -34.77 -6.19
CA GLY A 104 9.09 -35.22 -4.92
C GLY A 104 8.27 -34.64 -3.77
N ASN A 105 7.81 -35.52 -2.90
CA ASN A 105 7.16 -35.18 -1.64
C ASN A 105 8.20 -34.50 -0.73
N PRO A 106 8.07 -33.22 -0.33
CA PRO A 106 8.89 -32.69 0.76
C PRO A 106 8.44 -33.41 2.04
N ARG A 107 9.43 -34.03 2.69
CA ARG A 107 9.25 -34.75 3.95
C ARG A 107 8.58 -33.85 4.97
N SER A 108 7.56 -34.39 5.64
CA SER A 108 6.97 -33.85 6.87
C SER A 108 8.08 -33.46 7.86
N PHE A 109 8.32 -32.16 8.01
CA PHE A 109 9.10 -31.62 9.13
C PHE A 109 8.16 -31.50 10.32
N ARG A 110 8.51 -32.17 11.42
CA ARG A 110 7.91 -31.97 12.73
C ARG A 110 8.29 -30.56 13.23
N PRO A 111 7.42 -29.87 13.99
CA PRO A 111 7.73 -28.53 14.49
C PRO A 111 8.86 -28.61 15.51
N LEU A 112 9.89 -27.82 15.27
CA LEU A 112 11.10 -27.72 16.07
C LEU A 112 10.88 -26.60 17.10
N ALA A 113 9.96 -26.82 18.04
CA ALA A 113 9.60 -25.90 19.12
C ALA A 113 10.63 -25.84 20.28
N ILE A 114 11.90 -26.17 20.03
CA ILE A 114 12.91 -26.33 21.10
C ILE A 114 14.17 -25.47 20.90
N LEU A 115 14.34 -24.76 19.78
CA LEU A 115 15.56 -23.94 19.57
C LEU A 115 15.41 -22.42 19.81
N VAL A 116 14.20 -21.88 19.95
CA VAL A 116 13.98 -20.43 20.19
C VAL A 116 14.03 -20.08 21.69
N LEU A 117 13.86 -21.06 22.58
CA LEU A 117 13.92 -20.84 24.03
C LEU A 117 15.33 -20.51 24.57
N ALA A 118 16.39 -20.72 23.78
CA ALA A 118 17.76 -20.45 24.20
C ALA A 118 18.25 -19.01 23.89
N THR A 119 17.58 -18.29 22.98
CA THR A 119 17.98 -16.92 22.61
C THR A 119 17.21 -15.87 23.41
N VAL A 120 15.96 -16.15 23.79
CA VAL A 120 15.11 -15.21 24.56
C VAL A 120 15.52 -15.11 26.04
N VAL A 121 16.15 -16.15 26.61
CA VAL A 121 16.63 -16.13 28.01
C VAL A 121 17.93 -15.32 28.18
N ALA A 122 18.64 -14.99 27.11
CA ALA A 122 19.87 -14.17 27.18
C ALA A 122 19.61 -12.64 27.15
N LEU A 123 18.42 -12.20 26.74
CA LEU A 123 18.10 -10.77 26.57
C LEU A 123 17.35 -10.12 27.74
N ALA A 124 16.85 -10.91 28.70
CA ALA A 124 16.24 -10.38 29.93
C ALA A 124 17.25 -10.04 31.06
N ALA A 125 18.57 -10.16 30.82
CA ALA A 125 19.61 -9.97 31.85
C ALA A 125 20.51 -8.75 31.63
N CYS A 126 20.19 -7.83 30.71
CA CYS A 126 21.04 -6.66 30.42
C CYS A 126 20.29 -5.31 30.42
N SER A 127 19.36 -5.09 31.34
CA SER A 127 18.78 -3.76 31.60
C SER A 127 18.74 -3.32 33.07
N SER A 128 19.49 -3.96 33.98
CA SER A 128 19.70 -3.42 35.34
C SER A 128 21.19 -3.24 35.63
N GLY A 129 21.68 -2.03 35.39
CA GLY A 129 22.98 -1.60 35.89
C GLY A 129 22.91 -1.35 37.40
N SER A 130 23.47 -2.26 38.19
CA SER A 130 24.04 -1.95 39.51
C SER A 130 25.10 -2.99 39.87
N ASP A 131 26.30 -2.49 40.17
CA ASP A 131 27.44 -3.23 40.73
C ASP A 131 27.03 -4.17 41.87
N GLU A 132 27.13 -5.49 41.65
CA GLU A 132 27.67 -6.46 42.63
C GLU A 132 27.77 -7.85 41.99
N THR A 133 28.99 -8.41 41.95
CA THR A 133 29.25 -9.77 41.50
C THR A 133 28.79 -10.78 42.55
N ALA A 134 27.73 -11.53 42.27
CA ALA A 134 27.38 -12.74 43.01
C ALA A 134 27.32 -13.94 42.05
N ASP A 135 28.23 -14.89 42.25
CA ASP A 135 28.21 -16.22 41.63
C ASP A 135 26.91 -16.95 42.00
N VAL A 136 26.15 -17.39 41.00
CA VAL A 136 25.03 -18.33 41.18
C VAL A 136 25.22 -19.53 40.23
N ASP A 137 25.66 -20.65 40.81
CA ASP A 137 25.59 -21.97 40.21
C ASP A 137 24.13 -22.45 40.19
N ALA A 138 23.54 -22.61 39.00
CA ALA A 138 22.23 -23.24 38.83
C ALA A 138 22.39 -24.67 38.29
N ASP A 139 22.19 -25.64 39.20
CA ASP A 139 22.09 -27.07 38.93
C ASP A 139 20.71 -27.41 38.34
N LEU A 140 20.67 -27.82 37.06
CA LEU A 140 19.46 -28.24 36.34
C LEU A 140 19.41 -29.75 36.13
N SER A 141 19.51 -30.52 37.21
CA SER A 141 19.30 -31.97 37.21
C SER A 141 17.96 -32.34 37.84
N GLY A 142 16.85 -32.24 37.08
CA GLY A 142 15.55 -32.65 37.65
C GLY A 142 14.28 -32.53 36.83
N VAL A 143 14.28 -32.70 35.51
CA VAL A 143 13.02 -32.77 34.73
C VAL A 143 12.85 -34.14 34.07
N ASP A 144 11.89 -34.89 34.59
CA ASP A 144 11.51 -36.25 34.16
C ASP A 144 10.45 -36.16 33.05
N VAL A 145 10.82 -36.55 31.82
CA VAL A 145 10.00 -36.40 30.59
C VAL A 145 9.38 -37.75 30.16
N ALA A 146 8.88 -38.53 31.11
CA ALA A 146 8.27 -39.83 30.84
C ALA A 146 6.85 -39.92 31.41
N GLY A 147 5.88 -39.27 30.74
CA GLY A 147 4.49 -39.38 31.17
C GLY A 147 3.45 -38.71 30.29
N LEU A 148 3.43 -38.95 28.97
CA LEU A 148 2.33 -38.50 28.10
C LEU A 148 2.22 -39.35 26.81
N VAL A 149 1.80 -40.60 26.94
CA VAL A 149 1.23 -41.38 25.82
C VAL A 149 0.16 -42.33 26.36
N GLN A 150 -1.12 -41.94 26.23
CA GLN A 150 -2.26 -42.80 25.84
C GLN A 150 -3.59 -42.02 26.02
N ALA A 151 -4.00 -41.28 25.00
CA ALA A 151 -5.40 -40.91 24.81
C ALA A 151 -5.96 -41.74 23.65
N ARG A 152 -7.05 -42.47 23.91
CA ARG A 152 -7.81 -43.22 22.90
C ARG A 152 -8.49 -42.23 21.93
N PRO A 153 -8.63 -42.57 20.63
CA PRO A 153 -9.43 -41.79 19.72
C PRO A 153 -10.93 -41.91 20.08
N PRO A 154 -11.73 -40.84 19.93
CA PRO A 154 -13.18 -40.92 20.09
C PRO A 154 -13.79 -41.78 18.98
N GLU A 155 -14.79 -42.58 19.37
CA GLU A 155 -15.58 -43.41 18.48
C GLU A 155 -16.35 -42.51 17.48
N GLY A 156 -16.25 -42.83 16.20
CA GLY A 156 -16.91 -42.07 15.13
C GLY A 156 -18.45 -42.14 15.19
N PRO A 157 -19.15 -41.16 14.61
CA PRO A 157 -20.60 -41.09 14.68
C PRO A 157 -21.26 -42.24 13.92
N THR A 158 -22.34 -42.73 14.49
CA THR A 158 -23.21 -43.78 13.94
C THR A 158 -23.94 -43.25 12.71
N PRO A 159 -23.98 -43.97 11.56
CA PRO A 159 -24.70 -43.50 10.39
C PRO A 159 -26.23 -43.63 10.63
N GLY A 160 -26.90 -42.50 10.87
CA GLY A 160 -28.36 -42.48 11.05
C GLY A 160 -28.97 -41.20 11.63
N SER A 161 -28.19 -40.23 12.09
CA SER A 161 -28.71 -38.94 12.54
C SER A 161 -28.63 -37.90 11.42
N THR A 162 -29.80 -37.45 10.95
CA THR A 162 -29.94 -36.22 10.15
C THR A 162 -29.26 -35.07 10.91
N PRO A 163 -28.40 -34.24 10.27
CA PRO A 163 -27.81 -33.10 10.96
C PRO A 163 -28.91 -32.15 11.45
N PRO A 164 -28.75 -31.48 12.61
CA PRO A 164 -29.61 -30.37 12.97
C PRO A 164 -29.60 -29.35 11.81
N GLY A 165 -30.78 -28.83 11.49
CA GLY A 165 -31.06 -28.09 10.25
C GLY A 165 -30.07 -26.97 9.98
N SER A 166 -29.68 -26.82 8.72
CA SER A 166 -28.94 -25.64 8.26
C SER A 166 -29.84 -24.42 8.43
N SER A 167 -29.66 -23.67 9.51
CA SER A 167 -30.14 -22.29 9.58
C SER A 167 -29.43 -21.47 8.50
N SER A 168 -30.18 -20.58 7.86
CA SER A 168 -29.59 -19.61 6.93
C SER A 168 -28.99 -18.45 7.73
N PRO A 169 -27.93 -17.79 7.23
CA PRO A 169 -27.43 -16.56 7.84
C PRO A 169 -28.57 -15.54 8.01
N GLY A 170 -28.69 -14.94 9.19
CA GLY A 170 -29.78 -14.04 9.58
C GLY A 170 -30.95 -14.70 10.33
N ASP A 171 -30.98 -16.03 10.47
CA ASP A 171 -31.97 -16.70 11.32
C ASP A 171 -31.77 -16.34 12.80
N LEU A 172 -32.87 -16.07 13.51
CA LEU A 172 -32.89 -15.73 14.94
C LEU A 172 -33.35 -16.93 15.78
N ALA A 173 -32.62 -17.27 16.83
CA ALA A 173 -33.03 -18.25 17.84
C ALA A 173 -33.08 -17.58 19.22
N ALA A 174 -34.27 -17.51 19.82
CA ALA A 174 -34.48 -16.83 21.09
C ALA A 174 -34.85 -17.79 22.22
N SER A 175 -34.38 -17.49 23.43
CA SER A 175 -34.74 -18.22 24.65
C SER A 175 -36.24 -18.12 24.96
N GLU A 176 -36.84 -16.96 24.71
CA GLU A 176 -38.27 -16.73 24.84
C GLU A 176 -38.78 -15.84 23.70
N VAL A 177 -39.92 -16.21 23.11
CA VAL A 177 -40.61 -15.42 22.08
C VAL A 177 -42.04 -15.17 22.54
N ARG A 178 -42.44 -13.91 22.56
CA ARG A 178 -43.81 -13.45 22.88
C ARG A 178 -44.38 -12.68 21.68
N THR A 179 -45.70 -12.56 21.61
CA THR A 179 -46.35 -11.70 20.61
C THR A 179 -46.77 -10.41 21.30
N GLY A 180 -46.26 -9.27 20.83
CA GLY A 180 -46.60 -7.94 21.32
C GLY A 180 -48.01 -7.50 20.91
N ASP A 181 -48.49 -6.40 21.51
CA ASP A 181 -49.86 -5.89 21.31
C ASP A 181 -50.14 -5.43 19.87
N ASN A 182 -49.10 -5.07 19.13
CA ASN A 182 -49.14 -4.72 17.70
C ASN A 182 -49.04 -5.94 16.77
N GLY A 183 -48.88 -7.15 17.32
CA GLY A 183 -48.67 -8.38 16.56
C GLY A 183 -47.21 -8.68 16.20
N ALA A 184 -46.26 -7.79 16.53
CA ALA A 184 -44.83 -8.04 16.36
C ALA A 184 -44.35 -9.13 17.33
N ALA A 185 -43.34 -9.90 16.95
CA ALA A 185 -42.72 -10.85 17.86
C ALA A 185 -41.71 -10.10 18.75
N VAL A 186 -41.75 -10.36 20.06
CA VAL A 186 -40.76 -9.86 21.01
C VAL A 186 -39.90 -11.04 21.45
N ALA A 187 -38.63 -11.04 21.05
CA ALA A 187 -37.64 -12.02 21.45
C ALA A 187 -36.88 -11.50 22.67
N SER A 188 -36.83 -12.29 23.76
CA SER A 188 -36.20 -11.86 25.02
C SER A 188 -35.24 -12.88 25.62
N GLY A 189 -34.27 -12.40 26.40
CA GLY A 189 -33.25 -13.21 27.08
C GLY A 189 -32.00 -13.34 26.21
N THR A 190 -31.44 -14.56 26.09
CA THR A 190 -30.36 -14.80 25.13
C THR A 190 -30.96 -15.07 23.75
N VAL A 191 -30.55 -14.28 22.76
CA VAL A 191 -30.94 -14.42 21.36
C VAL A 191 -29.70 -14.69 20.52
N GLU A 192 -29.66 -15.79 19.79
CA GLU A 192 -28.60 -16.09 18.83
C GLU A 192 -28.97 -15.58 17.45
N ILE A 193 -28.05 -14.83 16.83
CA ILE A 193 -28.09 -14.43 15.42
C ILE A 193 -27.19 -15.38 14.64
N ALA A 194 -27.72 -16.13 13.68
CA ALA A 194 -26.90 -16.96 12.81
C ALA A 194 -26.03 -16.08 11.89
N THR A 195 -24.71 -16.18 12.00
CA THR A 195 -23.76 -15.55 11.07
C THR A 195 -22.99 -16.61 10.26
N ALA A 196 -22.30 -16.19 9.20
CA ALA A 196 -21.44 -17.09 8.42
C ALA A 196 -20.28 -17.71 9.22
N ALA A 197 -19.84 -17.10 10.33
CA ALA A 197 -18.80 -17.68 11.19
C ALA A 197 -19.34 -18.50 12.38
N GLY A 198 -20.66 -18.49 12.58
CA GLY A 198 -21.31 -19.14 13.72
C GLY A 198 -22.41 -18.28 14.34
N PRO A 199 -23.17 -18.82 15.29
CA PRO A 199 -24.16 -18.04 16.02
C PRO A 199 -23.47 -16.96 16.88
N LEU A 200 -23.96 -15.72 16.81
CA LEU A 200 -23.57 -14.63 17.70
C LEU A 200 -24.63 -14.47 18.79
N SER A 201 -24.22 -14.58 20.05
CA SER A 201 -25.15 -14.49 21.19
C SER A 201 -25.36 -13.04 21.63
N LEU A 202 -26.61 -12.59 21.60
CA LEU A 202 -27.08 -11.35 22.20
C LEU A 202 -27.61 -11.65 23.61
N GLU A 203 -26.89 -11.19 24.62
CA GLU A 203 -27.29 -11.33 26.02
C GLU A 203 -28.20 -10.17 26.46
N ASP A 204 -29.08 -10.45 27.43
CA ASP A 204 -30.07 -9.52 27.95
C ASP A 204 -30.85 -8.79 26.85
N ALA A 205 -31.14 -9.52 25.76
CA ALA A 205 -31.82 -8.98 24.62
C ALA A 205 -33.33 -8.82 24.88
N GLU A 206 -33.91 -7.74 24.38
CA GLU A 206 -35.34 -7.49 24.25
C GLU A 206 -35.57 -6.86 22.87
N LEU A 207 -35.83 -7.72 21.87
CA LEU A 207 -35.87 -7.35 20.46
C LEU A 207 -37.29 -7.44 19.91
N THR A 208 -37.74 -6.38 19.25
CA THR A 208 -38.96 -6.37 18.45
C THR A 208 -38.64 -6.79 17.02
N VAL A 209 -39.19 -7.91 16.60
CA VAL A 209 -38.97 -8.52 15.29
C VAL A 209 -40.26 -8.45 14.48
N GLU A 210 -40.16 -7.90 13.26
CA GLU A 210 -41.24 -7.86 12.28
C GLU A 210 -40.91 -8.72 11.07
N GLU A 211 -41.93 -9.30 10.44
CA GLU A 211 -41.77 -10.11 9.24
C GLU A 211 -41.73 -9.19 8.01
N GLY A 212 -40.53 -8.96 7.48
CA GLY A 212 -40.29 -8.19 6.27
C GLY A 212 -40.41 -9.03 4.99
N PRO A 213 -40.35 -8.40 3.81
CA PRO A 213 -40.42 -9.10 2.52
C PRO A 213 -39.27 -10.09 2.31
N ASP A 214 -38.13 -9.87 2.98
CA ASP A 214 -36.92 -10.69 2.87
C ASP A 214 -36.69 -11.58 4.11
N GLY A 215 -37.69 -11.68 4.99
CA GLY A 215 -37.61 -12.44 6.24
C GLY A 215 -37.74 -11.57 7.50
N PRO A 216 -37.55 -12.16 8.69
CA PRO A 216 -37.63 -11.45 9.97
C PRO A 216 -36.55 -10.36 10.06
N ARG A 217 -36.93 -9.16 10.51
CA ARG A 217 -36.04 -8.01 10.72
C ARG A 217 -36.21 -7.46 12.13
N ILE A 218 -35.10 -7.09 12.77
CA ILE A 218 -35.12 -6.42 14.08
C ILE A 218 -35.45 -4.96 13.81
N VAL A 219 -36.60 -4.49 14.29
CA VAL A 219 -37.06 -3.12 14.06
C VAL A 219 -36.57 -2.19 15.16
N ASP A 220 -36.55 -2.66 16.40
CA ASP A 220 -36.07 -1.92 17.57
C ASP A 220 -35.82 -2.91 18.71
N GLY A 221 -34.99 -2.53 19.67
CA GLY A 221 -34.76 -3.33 20.86
C GLY A 221 -33.53 -2.92 21.63
N THR A 222 -33.21 -3.70 22.65
CA THR A 222 -31.98 -3.55 23.43
C THR A 222 -31.29 -4.90 23.58
N ALA A 223 -29.97 -4.88 23.72
CA ALA A 223 -29.16 -6.05 24.09
C ALA A 223 -27.80 -5.57 24.62
N LEU A 224 -27.04 -6.43 25.29
CA LEU A 224 -25.62 -6.14 25.50
C LEU A 224 -24.87 -6.16 24.15
N THR A 225 -23.96 -5.21 23.95
CA THR A 225 -23.08 -5.14 22.78
C THR A 225 -22.41 -6.49 22.56
N PRO A 226 -22.66 -7.17 21.42
CA PRO A 226 -22.00 -8.44 21.15
C PRO A 226 -20.56 -8.19 20.70
N PHE A 227 -19.71 -9.21 20.85
CA PHE A 227 -18.39 -9.22 20.24
C PHE A 227 -18.09 -10.66 19.80
N PRO A 228 -17.60 -10.87 18.57
CA PRO A 228 -17.32 -12.22 18.08
C PRO A 228 -16.10 -12.81 18.79
N ASP A 229 -16.25 -14.04 19.27
CA ASP A 229 -15.20 -14.86 19.88
C ASP A 229 -14.72 -15.97 18.92
N THR A 230 -14.74 -15.67 17.61
CA THR A 230 -14.39 -16.61 16.54
C THR A 230 -13.44 -15.99 15.53
N GLY A 231 -12.85 -16.84 14.68
CA GLY A 231 -11.92 -16.39 13.63
C GLY A 231 -10.67 -15.74 14.19
N ILE A 232 -10.28 -14.59 13.64
CA ILE A 232 -9.11 -13.82 14.10
C ILE A 232 -9.32 -13.19 15.49
N LEU A 233 -10.56 -13.14 15.98
CA LEU A 233 -10.93 -12.60 17.30
C LEU A 233 -11.23 -13.71 18.32
N ALA A 234 -10.82 -14.95 18.06
CA ALA A 234 -11.10 -16.09 18.93
C ALA A 234 -10.46 -15.98 20.32
N ASP A 235 -9.36 -15.25 20.43
CA ASP A 235 -8.66 -15.02 21.70
C ASP A 235 -9.07 -13.69 22.37
N SER A 236 -10.06 -12.98 21.80
CA SER A 236 -10.52 -11.72 22.37
C SER A 236 -11.17 -11.91 23.74
N GLN A 237 -10.89 -10.96 24.64
CA GLN A 237 -11.44 -10.94 25.99
C GLN A 237 -12.24 -9.66 26.19
N ILE A 238 -13.54 -9.82 26.34
CA ILE A 238 -14.44 -8.71 26.60
C ILE A 238 -14.33 -8.36 28.08
N LEU A 239 -13.76 -7.19 28.37
CA LEU A 239 -13.56 -6.69 29.73
C LEU A 239 -14.84 -6.03 30.27
N SER A 240 -15.54 -5.29 29.41
CA SER A 240 -16.86 -4.71 29.71
C SER A 240 -17.75 -4.67 28.49
N ARG A 241 -19.06 -4.86 28.69
CA ARG A 241 -20.11 -4.71 27.68
C ARG A 241 -21.04 -3.58 28.06
N SER A 242 -21.53 -2.87 27.06
CA SER A 242 -22.53 -1.82 27.26
C SER A 242 -23.90 -2.28 26.78
N PRO A 243 -25.00 -1.90 27.45
CA PRO A 243 -26.32 -1.99 26.86
C PRO A 243 -26.37 -1.13 25.59
N ALA A 244 -26.81 -1.72 24.49
CA ALA A 244 -26.98 -1.06 23.21
C ALA A 244 -28.44 -1.12 22.77
N ARG A 245 -28.85 -0.10 22.02
CA ARG A 245 -30.06 -0.13 21.20
C ARG A 245 -29.76 -0.88 19.91
N VAL A 246 -30.61 -1.84 19.55
CA VAL A 246 -30.42 -2.74 18.41
C VAL A 246 -31.44 -2.44 17.32
N GLY A 247 -30.99 -2.39 16.07
CA GLY A 247 -31.87 -2.26 14.92
C GLY A 247 -31.29 -2.92 13.66
N THR A 248 -32.04 -2.83 12.57
CA THR A 248 -31.54 -3.20 11.24
C THR A 248 -31.68 -2.04 10.27
N ALA A 249 -30.67 -1.85 9.43
CA ALA A 249 -30.63 -0.81 8.42
C ALA A 249 -29.80 -1.27 7.22
N THR A 250 -30.08 -0.71 6.05
CA THR A 250 -29.25 -0.96 4.86
C THR A 250 -27.92 -0.22 4.95
N GLY A 251 -26.90 -0.68 4.23
CA GLY A 251 -25.61 0.03 4.18
C GLY A 251 -25.76 1.47 3.74
N SER A 252 -26.67 1.77 2.80
CA SER A 252 -26.93 3.14 2.34
C SER A 252 -27.54 4.03 3.42
N GLU A 253 -28.37 3.47 4.32
CA GLU A 253 -28.92 4.17 5.48
C GLU A 253 -27.87 4.38 6.57
N LEU A 254 -26.83 3.54 6.60
CA LEU A 254 -25.71 3.60 7.55
C LEU A 254 -24.47 4.30 6.98
N ALA A 255 -24.53 4.85 5.76
CA ALA A 255 -23.38 5.47 5.09
C ALA A 255 -22.80 6.66 5.86
N TYR A 256 -23.60 7.31 6.72
CA TYR A 256 -23.15 8.40 7.58
C TYR A 256 -22.13 7.96 8.65
N LEU A 257 -22.02 6.66 8.93
CA LEU A 257 -21.05 6.11 9.88
C LEU A 257 -19.62 6.09 9.33
N GLY A 258 -19.41 6.36 8.04
CA GLY A 258 -18.11 6.16 7.39
C GLY A 258 -17.73 4.69 7.15
N ALA A 259 -18.49 3.74 7.72
CA ALA A 259 -18.28 2.31 7.55
C ALA A 259 -18.36 1.87 6.08
N HIS A 260 -17.46 0.97 5.67
CA HIS A 260 -17.39 0.42 4.30
C HIS A 260 -18.44 -0.65 4.04
N LEU A 261 -19.71 -0.26 4.13
CA LEU A 261 -20.86 -1.13 3.99
C LEU A 261 -21.33 -1.18 2.52
N ASN A 262 -21.90 -2.31 2.11
CA ASN A 262 -22.58 -2.42 0.84
C ASN A 262 -23.97 -1.78 0.93
N ASP A 263 -24.25 -0.83 0.05
CA ASP A 263 -25.48 -0.03 0.05
C ASP A 263 -26.78 -0.85 0.19
N GLU A 264 -26.85 -2.02 -0.46
CA GLU A 264 -28.06 -2.84 -0.54
C GLU A 264 -28.14 -3.92 0.56
N THR A 265 -27.04 -4.19 1.26
CA THR A 265 -27.01 -5.20 2.33
C THR A 265 -27.69 -4.67 3.58
N VAL A 266 -28.51 -5.50 4.23
CA VAL A 266 -29.14 -5.21 5.53
C VAL A 266 -28.20 -5.65 6.64
N TYR A 267 -27.81 -4.72 7.49
CA TYR A 267 -26.95 -4.93 8.64
C TYR A 267 -27.75 -4.89 9.94
N THR A 268 -27.26 -5.57 10.97
CA THR A 268 -27.72 -5.36 12.35
C THR A 268 -26.79 -4.35 13.00
N TYR A 269 -27.31 -3.25 13.54
CA TYR A 269 -26.51 -2.23 14.20
C TYR A 269 -26.87 -2.10 15.68
N PHE A 270 -25.90 -1.63 16.47
CA PHE A 270 -25.96 -1.47 17.91
C PHE A 270 -25.44 -0.08 18.26
N VAL A 271 -26.27 0.77 18.86
CA VAL A 271 -25.88 2.11 19.32
C VAL A 271 -25.79 2.11 20.84
N PHE A 272 -24.67 2.54 21.41
CA PHE A 272 -24.42 2.51 22.86
C PHE A 272 -23.64 3.75 23.34
N ASP A 273 -23.79 4.11 24.61
CA ASP A 273 -23.15 5.27 25.23
C ASP A 273 -21.80 4.92 25.88
N GLY A 274 -20.95 4.22 25.12
CA GLY A 274 -19.62 3.80 25.51
C GLY A 274 -19.59 2.71 26.56
N GLY A 275 -18.44 2.50 27.22
CA GLY A 275 -18.24 1.42 28.20
C GLY A 275 -17.95 0.05 27.58
N LEU A 276 -17.60 0.01 26.30
CA LEU A 276 -17.08 -1.19 25.64
C LEU A 276 -15.56 -1.22 25.83
N SER A 277 -15.02 -2.29 26.38
CA SER A 277 -13.57 -2.52 26.42
C SER A 277 -13.33 -3.99 26.08
N VAL A 278 -12.51 -4.20 25.05
CA VAL A 278 -12.21 -5.51 24.50
C VAL A 278 -10.71 -5.60 24.26
N ASN A 279 -10.06 -6.54 24.92
CA ASN A 279 -8.73 -6.95 24.50
C ASN A 279 -8.89 -7.85 23.27
N THR A 280 -8.32 -7.46 22.14
CA THR A 280 -8.50 -8.16 20.87
C THR A 280 -7.62 -9.41 20.76
N GLY A 281 -6.55 -9.47 21.55
CA GLY A 281 -5.45 -10.43 21.39
C GLY A 281 -4.61 -10.19 20.12
N LEU A 282 -4.90 -9.15 19.35
CA LEU A 282 -4.13 -8.75 18.17
C LEU A 282 -2.93 -7.92 18.62
N GLY A 283 -1.78 -8.08 17.96
CA GLY A 283 -0.58 -7.28 18.26
C GLY A 283 0.41 -7.90 19.24
N ASP A 284 0.11 -9.07 19.79
CA ASP A 284 1.07 -9.85 20.58
C ASP A 284 2.08 -10.62 19.69
N GLY A 285 1.82 -10.68 18.37
CA GLY A 285 2.67 -11.33 17.38
C GLY A 285 3.72 -10.40 16.75
N PRO A 286 4.90 -10.93 16.32
CA PRO A 286 5.88 -10.14 15.58
C PRO A 286 5.31 -9.69 14.23
N GLY A 287 5.37 -8.39 13.94
CA GLY A 287 4.76 -7.77 12.75
C GLY A 287 3.29 -7.37 12.93
N GLU A 288 2.68 -7.67 14.08
CA GLU A 288 1.32 -7.28 14.41
C GLU A 288 1.28 -6.03 15.29
N GLU A 289 2.42 -5.39 15.58
CA GLU A 289 2.53 -4.28 16.53
C GLU A 289 1.72 -3.03 16.13
N SER A 290 1.23 -2.99 14.89
CA SER A 290 0.35 -1.94 14.36
C SER A 290 -1.14 -2.22 14.56
N LEU A 291 -1.51 -3.43 15.01
CA LEU A 291 -2.89 -3.78 15.33
C LEU A 291 -3.21 -3.38 16.78
N PRO A 292 -4.39 -2.82 17.05
CA PRO A 292 -4.78 -2.46 18.41
C PRO A 292 -5.01 -3.72 19.24
N SER A 293 -4.26 -3.84 20.35
CA SER A 293 -4.41 -4.91 21.34
C SER A 293 -5.61 -4.72 22.26
N GLU A 294 -6.11 -3.49 22.36
CA GLU A 294 -7.33 -3.13 23.06
C GLU A 294 -8.18 -2.18 22.21
N ILE A 295 -9.49 -2.42 22.19
CA ILE A 295 -10.49 -1.48 21.70
C ILE A 295 -11.26 -1.02 22.92
N SER A 296 -11.20 0.27 23.21
CA SER A 296 -11.91 0.87 24.34
C SER A 296 -12.74 2.04 23.83
N ILE A 297 -14.02 2.08 24.23
CA ILE A 297 -14.88 3.24 24.06
C ILE A 297 -15.19 3.74 25.47
N PRO A 298 -14.67 4.92 25.87
CA PRO A 298 -14.90 5.48 27.20
C PRO A 298 -16.39 5.69 27.50
N LEU A 299 -16.76 5.61 28.77
CA LEU A 299 -18.12 5.93 29.20
C LEU A 299 -18.50 7.36 28.80
N GLY A 300 -19.70 7.52 28.23
CA GLY A 300 -20.20 8.82 27.77
C GLY A 300 -19.77 9.20 26.36
N SER A 301 -18.98 8.37 25.68
CA SER A 301 -18.71 8.50 24.25
C SER A 301 -19.66 7.60 23.46
N PRO A 302 -20.46 8.11 22.53
CA PRO A 302 -21.34 7.27 21.73
C PRO A 302 -20.51 6.36 20.82
N GLY A 303 -20.92 5.11 20.71
CA GLY A 303 -20.34 4.11 19.82
C GLY A 303 -21.42 3.45 18.97
N VAL A 304 -21.07 3.13 17.73
CA VAL A 304 -21.93 2.33 16.85
C VAL A 304 -21.19 1.07 16.44
N LEU A 305 -21.83 -0.07 16.67
CA LEU A 305 -21.35 -1.38 16.25
C LEU A 305 -22.25 -1.91 15.12
N VAL A 306 -21.67 -2.26 13.98
CA VAL A 306 -22.40 -2.81 12.82
C VAL A 306 -21.98 -4.24 12.59
N LEU A 307 -22.96 -5.13 12.37
CA LEU A 307 -22.78 -6.57 12.12
C LEU A 307 -23.37 -6.97 10.76
N ASP A 308 -22.54 -7.55 9.90
CA ASP A 308 -22.98 -8.23 8.68
C ASP A 308 -23.17 -9.74 8.91
N PRO A 309 -24.38 -10.30 8.73
CA PRO A 309 -24.62 -11.73 8.97
C PRO A 309 -23.97 -12.65 7.93
N THR A 310 -23.66 -12.15 6.73
CA THR A 310 -23.14 -12.94 5.59
C THR A 310 -21.61 -13.07 5.58
N ASP A 311 -20.95 -12.18 6.29
CA ASP A 311 -19.55 -12.18 6.63
C ASP A 311 -19.46 -11.32 7.88
N PRO A 312 -19.28 -11.85 9.10
CA PRO A 312 -19.32 -11.07 10.34
C PRO A 312 -18.27 -9.96 10.31
N TYR A 313 -18.75 -8.85 9.74
CA TYR A 313 -18.09 -7.57 9.65
C TYR A 313 -18.52 -6.84 10.90
N LEU A 314 -17.55 -6.53 11.75
CA LEU A 314 -17.73 -5.79 12.98
C LEU A 314 -17.10 -4.42 12.79
N TYR A 315 -17.90 -3.37 12.59
CA TYR A 315 -17.40 -1.99 12.59
C TYR A 315 -17.70 -1.30 13.90
N ILE A 316 -16.73 -0.59 14.46
CA ILE A 316 -16.84 0.22 15.68
C ILE A 316 -16.36 1.63 15.32
N GLY A 317 -17.27 2.61 15.34
CA GLY A 317 -16.95 4.01 15.07
C GLY A 317 -17.22 4.93 16.27
N GLY A 318 -16.46 6.03 16.35
CA GLY A 318 -16.61 7.09 17.35
C GLY A 318 -15.73 8.32 17.07
N PRO A 319 -15.71 9.32 17.97
CA PRO A 319 -14.79 10.44 17.87
C PRO A 319 -13.33 9.97 18.05
N CYS A 320 -12.37 10.57 17.33
CA CYS A 320 -10.97 10.10 17.33
C CYS A 320 -10.32 10.10 18.72
N ASP A 321 -10.64 11.07 19.58
CA ASP A 321 -10.15 11.13 20.97
C ASP A 321 -10.51 9.87 21.78
N ALA A 322 -11.54 9.11 21.37
CA ALA A 322 -11.94 7.88 22.04
C ALA A 322 -10.97 6.71 21.78
N PHE A 323 -10.10 6.80 20.77
CA PHE A 323 -9.17 5.74 20.36
C PHE A 323 -7.70 6.01 20.76
N ASP A 324 -7.40 7.19 21.31
CA ASP A 324 -6.04 7.54 21.72
C ASP A 324 -5.73 6.91 23.10
N SER A 325 -4.80 5.95 23.14
CA SER A 325 -4.42 5.26 24.38
C SER A 325 -3.44 6.04 25.25
N ASP A 326 -2.90 7.15 24.72
CA ASP A 326 -1.70 7.80 25.23
C ASP A 326 -1.98 9.08 26.01
N GLU A 327 -3.07 9.13 26.79
CA GLU A 327 -3.17 10.08 27.91
C GLU A 327 -2.16 9.70 29.01
N ASP A 328 -0.86 9.89 28.71
CA ASP A 328 0.14 10.14 29.73
C ASP A 328 -0.36 11.35 30.53
N PRO A 329 -0.52 11.26 31.86
CA PRO A 329 -1.04 12.37 32.65
C PRO A 329 -0.08 13.55 32.54
N GLU A 330 -0.40 14.51 31.69
CA GLU A 330 0.45 15.66 31.43
C GLU A 330 0.76 16.42 32.73
N ASP A 331 2.06 16.62 32.95
CA ASP A 331 2.61 17.59 33.89
C ASP A 331 2.15 18.99 33.43
N PRO A 332 1.35 19.74 34.21
CA PRO A 332 0.53 20.87 33.73
C PRO A 332 1.29 22.14 33.28
N ASP A 333 2.60 22.07 33.02
CA ASP A 333 3.44 23.27 32.91
C ASP A 333 4.09 23.53 31.55
N ASN A 334 3.92 22.71 30.49
CA ASN A 334 4.52 23.08 29.20
C ASN A 334 3.95 22.38 27.94
N SER A 335 2.93 22.94 27.29
CA SER A 335 2.77 22.78 25.84
C SER A 335 2.15 24.01 25.18
N THR A 336 2.86 24.56 24.19
CA THR A 336 2.33 25.49 23.19
C THR A 336 2.25 24.74 21.88
N THR A 337 1.14 24.02 21.69
CA THR A 337 0.76 23.46 20.40
C THR A 337 -0.47 24.23 19.93
N THR A 338 -0.36 24.88 18.78
CA THR A 338 -1.39 25.80 18.27
C THR A 338 -2.36 25.02 17.40
N SER A 339 -3.38 24.43 18.01
CA SER A 339 -4.58 23.93 17.32
C SER A 339 -5.69 24.95 17.48
N SER A 340 -6.05 25.64 16.39
CA SER A 340 -7.08 26.66 16.36
C SER A 340 -8.41 26.10 15.86
N THR A 341 -9.26 25.69 16.78
CA THR A 341 -10.70 25.49 16.54
C THR A 341 -11.45 26.15 17.69
N THR A 342 -12.11 27.27 17.40
CA THR A 342 -12.83 28.09 18.39
C THR A 342 -14.27 27.62 18.50
N SER A 343 -14.58 26.85 19.53
CA SER A 343 -15.96 26.56 19.96
C SER A 343 -16.14 27.05 21.39
N SER A 344 -17.02 28.05 21.55
CA SER A 344 -17.30 28.71 22.82
C SER A 344 -18.45 28.01 23.54
N SER A 345 -18.21 27.40 24.71
CA SER A 345 -19.28 26.93 25.60
C SER A 345 -19.22 27.64 26.95
N THR A 346 -20.30 28.38 27.25
CA THR A 346 -20.56 29.05 28.52
C THR A 346 -20.90 28.06 29.62
N THR A 347 -20.21 28.18 30.76
CA THR A 347 -20.45 27.43 32.00
C THR A 347 -21.68 27.96 32.74
N SER A 348 -22.62 27.07 33.11
CA SER A 348 -23.66 27.35 34.10
C SER A 348 -23.66 26.29 35.20
N THR A 349 -23.72 26.75 36.44
CA THR A 349 -23.47 26.04 37.69
C THR A 349 -24.78 25.47 38.29
N THR A 350 -24.73 24.18 38.69
CA THR A 350 -25.39 23.53 39.84
C THR A 350 -26.93 23.41 39.91
N GLU A 351 -27.43 22.16 39.85
CA GLU A 351 -28.29 21.50 40.86
C GLU A 351 -28.36 19.98 40.54
N PRO A 352 -28.51 19.08 41.53
CA PRO A 352 -28.60 17.63 41.28
C PRO A 352 -30.06 17.21 41.02
N PRO A 353 -30.37 16.49 39.93
CA PRO A 353 -31.69 15.86 39.80
C PRO A 353 -31.66 14.44 40.36
N GLU A 354 -32.42 14.24 41.45
CA GLU A 354 -33.02 12.96 41.78
C GLU A 354 -34.28 12.78 40.93
N GLU A 355 -34.18 12.25 39.71
CA GLU A 355 -35.27 11.51 39.05
C GLU A 355 -34.65 10.44 38.16
N ALA A 356 -35.22 9.24 38.17
CA ALA A 356 -34.83 8.17 37.25
C ALA A 356 -35.01 8.69 35.82
N SER A 357 -33.89 8.94 35.15
CA SER A 357 -33.84 9.39 33.78
C SER A 357 -34.64 8.41 32.91
N ASP A 358 -35.68 8.93 32.25
CA ASP A 358 -36.29 8.25 31.11
C ASP A 358 -35.17 7.79 30.17
N PRO A 359 -35.24 6.58 29.58
CA PRO A 359 -34.23 6.12 28.64
C PRO A 359 -34.06 7.15 27.53
N TYR A 360 -32.86 7.73 27.44
CA TYR A 360 -32.48 8.68 26.40
C TYR A 360 -32.78 8.03 25.05
N THR A 361 -33.68 8.65 24.28
CA THR A 361 -33.94 8.26 22.90
C THR A 361 -32.90 8.97 22.04
N LEU A 362 -31.80 8.28 21.74
CA LEU A 362 -30.88 8.72 20.69
C LEU A 362 -31.65 8.72 19.37
N ASP A 363 -31.89 9.92 18.83
CA ASP A 363 -32.39 10.09 17.47
C ASP A 363 -31.23 9.83 16.52
N LEU A 364 -31.39 8.88 15.60
CA LEU A 364 -30.33 8.52 14.65
C LEU A 364 -29.95 9.71 13.76
N THR A 365 -30.83 10.71 13.61
CA THR A 365 -30.51 11.93 12.86
C THR A 365 -29.55 12.88 13.58
N ASP A 366 -29.39 12.76 14.90
CA ASP A 366 -28.44 13.57 15.68
C ASP A 366 -27.01 13.00 15.65
N THR A 367 -26.78 11.93 14.88
CA THR A 367 -25.47 11.27 14.73
C THR A 367 -24.65 11.75 13.53
N GLU A 368 -25.14 12.74 12.77
CA GLU A 368 -24.38 13.39 11.70
C GLU A 368 -23.13 14.09 12.30
N GLY A 369 -21.95 13.49 12.11
CA GLY A 369 -20.66 14.00 12.59
C GLY A 369 -20.08 13.31 13.83
N LEU A 370 -20.56 12.12 14.20
CA LEU A 370 -20.06 11.38 15.37
C LEU A 370 -18.86 10.47 15.11
N VAL A 371 -18.48 10.23 13.85
CA VAL A 371 -17.44 9.24 13.51
C VAL A 371 -16.37 9.90 12.65
N ASP A 372 -15.30 10.34 13.31
CA ASP A 372 -14.07 10.79 12.64
C ASP A 372 -13.07 9.63 12.50
N CYS A 373 -13.18 8.61 13.38
CA CYS A 373 -12.33 7.43 13.39
C CYS A 373 -13.15 6.16 13.58
N GLY A 374 -12.67 5.04 13.04
CA GLY A 374 -13.36 3.76 13.20
C GLY A 374 -12.48 2.57 12.90
N ILE A 375 -12.87 1.40 13.42
CA ILE A 375 -12.20 0.14 13.17
C ILE A 375 -13.21 -0.93 12.77
N GLY A 376 -12.95 -1.61 11.66
CA GLY A 376 -13.76 -2.70 11.14
C GLY A 376 -13.01 -4.01 11.06
N PHE A 377 -13.65 -5.13 11.36
CA PHE A 377 -13.09 -6.48 11.24
C PHE A 377 -13.98 -7.34 10.37
N SER A 378 -13.46 -7.99 9.33
CA SER A 378 -14.14 -9.01 8.52
C SER A 378 -13.46 -10.36 8.75
N LEU A 379 -14.20 -11.33 9.30
CA LEU A 379 -13.66 -12.68 9.50
C LEU A 379 -13.43 -13.43 8.18
N GLY A 380 -14.16 -13.06 7.12
CA GLY A 380 -14.03 -13.64 5.79
C GLY A 380 -13.03 -12.92 4.88
N GLY A 381 -12.37 -11.86 5.35
CA GLY A 381 -11.43 -11.07 4.57
C GLY A 381 -12.09 -10.43 3.34
N ARG A 382 -13.25 -9.77 3.51
CA ARG A 382 -14.05 -9.21 2.40
C ARG A 382 -14.07 -7.69 2.35
N ILE A 383 -13.30 -7.01 3.18
CA ILE A 383 -13.22 -5.54 3.15
C ILE A 383 -12.46 -5.13 1.89
N PRO A 384 -13.10 -4.53 0.89
CA PRO A 384 -12.42 -4.24 -0.37
C PRO A 384 -11.48 -3.05 -0.20
N PHE A 385 -10.22 -3.22 -0.55
CA PHE A 385 -9.31 -2.12 -0.86
C PHE A 385 -9.27 -1.96 -2.38
N ALA A 386 -9.84 -0.87 -2.88
CA ALA A 386 -9.70 -0.47 -4.27
C ALA A 386 -8.35 0.23 -4.44
N GLY A 387 -7.37 -0.49 -4.98
CA GLY A 387 -6.11 0.12 -5.34
C GLY A 387 -6.29 1.23 -6.39
N SER A 388 -5.26 2.05 -6.57
CA SER A 388 -5.22 3.05 -7.63
C SER A 388 -5.00 2.39 -8.99
N ASP A 389 -5.88 2.68 -9.95
CA ASP A 389 -5.71 2.35 -11.36
C ASP A 389 -4.82 3.36 -12.10
N ASP A 390 -4.20 4.32 -11.40
CA ASP A 390 -3.32 5.30 -12.03
C ASP A 390 -2.17 4.56 -12.74
N PRO A 391 -2.03 4.67 -14.08
CA PRO A 391 -0.97 3.99 -14.81
C PRO A 391 0.43 4.44 -14.40
N ALA A 392 0.57 5.61 -13.77
CA ALA A 392 1.83 6.02 -13.17
C ALA A 392 2.14 5.19 -11.91
N GLN A 393 1.11 4.73 -11.19
CA GLN A 393 1.22 4.21 -9.82
C GLN A 393 0.11 3.19 -9.51
N PRO A 394 0.17 1.97 -10.08
CA PRO A 394 -0.83 0.96 -9.80
C PRO A 394 -0.66 0.44 -8.37
N LEU A 395 -1.66 0.67 -7.52
CA LEU A 395 -1.72 -0.03 -6.23
C LEU A 395 -2.58 -1.29 -6.41
N PRO A 396 -2.16 -2.45 -5.88
CA PRO A 396 -2.96 -3.66 -5.98
C PRO A 396 -4.27 -3.50 -5.20
N SER A 397 -5.37 -3.92 -5.83
CA SER A 397 -6.62 -4.18 -5.11
C SER A 397 -6.55 -5.51 -4.37
N PHE A 398 -7.08 -5.57 -3.16
CA PHE A 398 -7.24 -6.82 -2.41
C PHE A 398 -8.44 -6.72 -1.45
N ASN A 399 -8.79 -7.83 -0.82
CA ASN A 399 -9.77 -7.80 0.26
C ASN A 399 -9.06 -8.04 1.60
N GLY A 400 -9.24 -7.12 2.53
CA GLY A 400 -8.67 -7.17 3.87
C GLY A 400 -9.60 -7.76 4.91
N HIS A 401 -9.01 -7.99 6.08
CA HIS A 401 -9.65 -8.48 7.30
C HIS A 401 -9.87 -7.37 8.33
N VAL A 402 -9.08 -6.30 8.29
CA VAL A 402 -9.24 -5.15 9.17
C VAL A 402 -9.33 -3.87 8.32
N VAL A 403 -10.16 -2.92 8.73
CA VAL A 403 -10.12 -1.54 8.25
C VAL A 403 -9.97 -0.61 9.43
N VAL A 404 -9.17 0.44 9.27
CA VAL A 404 -8.98 1.50 10.25
C VAL A 404 -9.15 2.83 9.51
N ASP A 405 -10.06 3.65 10.01
CA ASP A 405 -10.25 5.03 9.59
C ASP A 405 -9.63 5.95 10.64
N GLY A 406 -8.75 6.85 10.21
CA GLY A 406 -8.02 7.81 11.04
C GLY A 406 -6.51 7.77 10.83
N VAL A 407 -5.76 8.20 11.84
CA VAL A 407 -4.28 8.24 11.79
C VAL A 407 -3.70 6.87 12.14
N VAL A 408 -3.13 6.20 11.15
CA VAL A 408 -2.46 4.91 11.30
C VAL A 408 -0.94 5.08 11.21
N PRO A 409 -0.19 4.85 12.29
CA PRO A 409 1.26 4.82 12.22
C PRO A 409 1.70 3.58 11.44
N ILE A 410 2.52 3.80 10.42
CA ILE A 410 3.10 2.76 9.58
C ILE A 410 4.59 2.61 9.94
N PRO A 411 5.12 1.38 10.09
CA PRO A 411 6.52 1.18 10.39
C PRO A 411 7.46 1.89 9.41
N GLY A 412 8.56 2.46 9.92
CA GLY A 412 9.56 3.17 9.10
C GLY A 412 9.36 4.69 9.03
N GLY A 413 8.66 5.29 9.99
CA GLY A 413 8.47 6.75 10.07
C GLY A 413 7.35 7.27 9.17
N LEU A 414 6.39 6.40 8.83
CA LEU A 414 5.27 6.72 7.97
C LEU A 414 4.03 6.92 8.85
N SER A 415 3.18 7.87 8.50
CA SER A 415 1.88 8.06 9.13
C SER A 415 0.85 8.33 8.04
N LEU A 416 -0.24 7.58 8.04
CA LEU A 416 -1.33 7.77 7.10
C LEU A 416 -2.56 8.25 7.86
N ASP A 417 -3.05 9.45 7.54
CA ASP A 417 -4.34 9.94 8.00
C ASP A 417 -5.41 9.67 6.93
N GLY A 418 -6.22 8.64 7.14
CA GLY A 418 -7.25 8.23 6.19
C GLY A 418 -7.71 6.80 6.42
N MET A 419 -8.00 6.09 5.32
CA MET A 419 -8.47 4.71 5.39
C MET A 419 -7.31 3.74 5.19
N THR A 420 -7.21 2.75 6.07
CA THR A 420 -6.23 1.67 6.01
C THR A 420 -6.93 0.32 6.06
N VAL A 421 -6.67 -0.55 5.09
CA VAL A 421 -7.15 -1.92 5.00
C VAL A 421 -6.00 -2.89 5.18
N ILE A 422 -6.16 -3.87 6.08
CA ILE A 422 -5.13 -4.85 6.46
C ILE A 422 -5.59 -6.24 6.05
N GLU A 423 -4.85 -6.90 5.16
CA GLU A 423 -4.96 -8.30 4.80
C GLU A 423 -4.00 -9.14 5.66
N MET A 424 -4.55 -10.04 6.45
CA MET A 424 -3.79 -11.00 7.24
C MET A 424 -3.74 -12.34 6.50
N SER A 425 -2.55 -12.92 6.35
CA SER A 425 -2.35 -14.26 5.81
C SER A 425 -1.38 -15.05 6.67
N ALA A 426 -1.29 -16.37 6.46
CA ALA A 426 -0.41 -17.23 7.25
C ALA A 426 1.09 -16.91 7.10
N ASP A 427 1.48 -16.28 5.99
CA ASP A 427 2.89 -16.07 5.63
C ASP A 427 3.27 -14.58 5.49
N ALA A 428 2.29 -13.67 5.46
CA ALA A 428 2.51 -12.24 5.26
C ALA A 428 1.35 -11.39 5.80
N VAL A 429 1.67 -10.18 6.22
CA VAL A 429 0.69 -9.12 6.50
C VAL A 429 0.83 -8.07 5.42
N ARG A 430 -0.28 -7.72 4.76
CA ARG A 430 -0.34 -6.63 3.80
C ARG A 430 -1.25 -5.55 4.35
N THR A 431 -0.74 -4.34 4.49
CA THR A 431 -1.52 -3.16 4.85
C THR A 431 -1.55 -2.24 3.65
N ALA A 432 -2.70 -1.70 3.28
CA ALA A 432 -2.75 -0.65 2.29
C ALA A 432 -3.73 0.42 2.73
N GLY A 433 -3.45 1.65 2.38
CA GLY A 433 -4.34 2.73 2.73
C GLY A 433 -4.27 3.88 1.76
N THR A 434 -5.27 4.74 1.85
CA THR A 434 -5.40 5.97 1.09
C THR A 434 -5.79 7.10 2.03
N GLY A 435 -5.13 8.25 1.88
CA GLY A 435 -5.29 9.36 2.81
C GLY A 435 -4.14 10.34 2.70
N ASP A 436 -4.03 11.22 3.68
CA ASP A 436 -2.90 12.14 3.83
C ASP A 436 -1.70 11.39 4.41
N LEU A 437 -0.74 11.05 3.54
CA LEU A 437 0.46 10.32 3.94
C LEU A 437 1.58 11.29 4.33
N SER A 438 2.03 11.26 5.59
CA SER A 438 3.31 11.82 6.00
C SER A 438 4.39 10.75 5.93
N VAL A 439 5.48 11.09 5.25
CA VAL A 439 6.62 10.19 5.07
C VAL A 439 7.85 10.80 5.70
N THR A 440 8.41 10.15 6.73
CA THR A 440 9.72 10.48 7.30
C THR A 440 10.74 9.42 6.89
N LEU A 441 11.59 9.71 5.92
CA LEU A 441 12.65 8.79 5.48
C LEU A 441 13.96 9.07 6.24
N PRO A 442 14.48 8.13 7.06
CA PRO A 442 15.80 8.25 7.69
C PRO A 442 16.90 7.87 6.70
N PHE A 443 17.12 8.73 5.70
CA PHE A 443 18.01 8.46 4.58
C PHE A 443 19.47 8.27 5.03
N ILE A 444 19.88 9.07 6.01
CA ILE A 444 21.14 8.90 6.72
C ILE A 444 20.79 8.89 8.21
N PRO A 445 20.75 7.71 8.86
CA PRO A 445 20.33 7.59 10.25
C PRO A 445 21.04 8.61 11.16
N GLY A 446 20.23 9.46 11.82
CA GLY A 446 20.70 10.50 12.75
C GLY A 446 21.37 11.72 12.09
N LYS A 447 21.28 11.87 10.77
CA LYS A 447 21.83 13.03 10.04
C LYS A 447 20.84 13.66 9.06
N LEU A 448 19.93 12.88 8.48
CA LEU A 448 19.01 13.37 7.48
C LEU A 448 17.71 12.57 7.50
N ASP A 449 16.68 13.22 8.00
CA ASP A 449 15.29 12.79 7.88
C ASP A 449 14.62 13.72 6.88
N ILE A 450 13.96 13.15 5.86
CA ILE A 450 13.18 13.92 4.90
C ILE A 450 11.72 13.66 5.21
N GLU A 451 11.02 14.71 5.63
CA GLU A 451 9.57 14.70 5.86
C GLU A 451 8.85 15.36 4.68
N PHE A 452 7.83 14.69 4.13
CA PHE A 452 6.97 15.30 3.12
C PHE A 452 5.51 14.81 3.24
N PRO A 453 4.53 15.74 3.21
CA PRO A 453 3.12 15.40 3.15
C PRO A 453 2.72 15.12 1.70
N LEU A 454 2.29 13.89 1.38
CA LEU A 454 1.88 13.50 0.04
C LEU A 454 0.40 13.78 -0.28
N GLY A 455 -0.29 14.57 0.56
CA GLY A 455 -1.73 14.81 0.44
C GLY A 455 -2.48 13.49 0.19
N GLN A 456 -3.49 13.48 -0.69
CA GLN A 456 -4.13 12.25 -1.17
C GLN A 456 -3.14 11.31 -1.84
N ALA A 457 -2.63 10.39 -1.05
CA ALA A 457 -1.67 9.37 -1.41
C ALA A 457 -2.24 7.99 -1.12
N GLY A 458 -1.69 6.98 -1.78
CA GLY A 458 -1.87 5.60 -1.41
C GLY A 458 -0.55 4.97 -0.99
N VAL A 459 -0.64 4.08 -0.01
CA VAL A 459 0.49 3.35 0.55
C VAL A 459 0.13 1.88 0.63
N VAL A 460 1.11 1.02 0.37
CA VAL A 460 1.02 -0.44 0.54
C VAL A 460 2.26 -0.88 1.27
N VAL A 461 2.06 -1.59 2.37
CA VAL A 461 3.07 -2.16 3.23
C VAL A 461 2.94 -3.67 3.13
N GLU A 462 4.01 -4.34 2.76
CA GLU A 462 4.12 -5.79 2.75
C GLU A 462 5.19 -6.19 3.76
N ALA A 463 4.78 -6.92 4.79
CA ALA A 463 5.68 -7.49 5.77
C ALA A 463 5.69 -9.02 5.62
N ASP A 464 6.88 -9.59 5.42
CA ASP A 464 7.10 -11.03 5.30
C ASP A 464 8.38 -11.47 6.06
N GLN A 465 8.78 -12.74 5.87
CA GLN A 465 9.99 -13.28 6.51
C GLN A 465 11.31 -12.66 6.01
N GLN A 466 11.29 -11.94 4.89
CA GLN A 466 12.46 -11.35 4.25
C GLN A 466 12.65 -9.88 4.62
N GLY A 467 11.60 -9.20 5.08
CA GLY A 467 11.68 -7.84 5.60
C GLY A 467 10.38 -7.09 5.44
N LEU A 468 10.49 -5.77 5.48
CA LEU A 468 9.38 -4.83 5.31
C LEU A 468 9.56 -4.09 3.98
N ARG A 469 8.53 -4.08 3.14
CA ARG A 469 8.50 -3.33 1.89
C ARG A 469 7.32 -2.37 1.90
N VAL A 470 7.59 -1.08 1.85
CA VAL A 470 6.58 -0.03 1.68
C VAL A 470 6.64 0.47 0.25
N SER A 471 5.51 0.54 -0.43
CA SER A 471 5.34 1.21 -1.71
C SER A 471 4.34 2.35 -1.53
N TYR A 472 4.65 3.54 -2.01
CA TYR A 472 3.77 4.70 -1.87
C TYR A 472 3.74 5.53 -3.14
N ALA A 473 2.66 6.29 -3.25
CA ALA A 473 2.18 6.89 -4.49
C ALA A 473 1.31 8.09 -4.12
N GLY A 474 1.60 9.28 -4.63
CA GLY A 474 0.83 10.48 -4.29
C GLY A 474 1.24 11.71 -5.07
N LYS A 475 0.75 12.86 -4.61
CA LYS A 475 1.05 14.16 -5.21
C LYS A 475 1.59 15.10 -4.17
N LEU A 476 2.60 15.86 -4.56
CA LEU A 476 3.25 16.82 -3.69
C LEU A 476 3.09 18.22 -4.29
N GLY A 477 2.55 19.17 -3.51
CA GLY A 477 2.29 20.52 -3.98
C GLY A 477 2.58 21.58 -2.93
N GLY A 478 3.00 22.76 -3.40
CA GLY A 478 2.85 24.02 -2.66
C GLY A 478 3.83 24.32 -1.51
N GLU A 479 4.70 23.39 -1.12
CA GLU A 479 5.68 23.60 -0.04
C GLU A 479 7.11 23.32 -0.51
N ASP A 480 8.05 24.12 0.01
CA ASP A 480 9.48 23.94 -0.25
C ASP A 480 10.01 22.80 0.64
N ILE A 481 10.60 21.78 0.02
CA ILE A 481 11.22 20.67 0.74
C ILE A 481 12.73 20.89 0.79
N SER A 482 13.38 20.66 1.93
CA SER A 482 14.84 20.62 1.97
C SER A 482 15.36 19.22 1.60
N LEU A 483 16.09 19.12 0.50
CA LEU A 483 16.86 17.92 0.15
C LEU A 483 18.13 17.79 1.03
N PRO A 484 18.80 16.62 1.00
CA PRO A 484 20.16 16.47 1.54
C PRO A 484 21.07 17.66 1.21
N LEU A 485 21.96 18.00 2.15
CA LEU A 485 22.91 19.12 2.05
C LEU A 485 22.25 20.52 2.06
N GLY A 486 20.96 20.61 2.41
CA GLY A 486 20.25 21.88 2.52
C GLY A 486 19.90 22.50 1.16
N ILE A 487 19.77 21.68 0.12
CA ILE A 487 19.34 22.11 -1.22
C ILE A 487 17.81 22.20 -1.20
N PRO A 488 17.19 23.39 -1.27
CA PRO A 488 15.74 23.48 -1.31
C PRO A 488 15.23 22.98 -2.66
N LEU A 489 14.28 22.05 -2.62
CA LEU A 489 13.40 21.66 -3.71
C LEU A 489 12.19 22.61 -3.67
N GLN A 490 12.11 23.50 -4.65
CA GLN A 490 11.04 24.47 -4.78
C GLN A 490 9.97 23.93 -5.71
N ILE A 491 8.71 23.96 -5.30
CA ILE A 491 7.59 23.59 -6.19
C ILE A 491 6.89 24.88 -6.60
N PRO A 492 6.95 25.30 -7.88
CA PRO A 492 6.32 26.54 -8.30
C PRO A 492 4.83 26.54 -7.94
N GLN A 493 4.32 27.68 -7.46
CA GLN A 493 2.92 27.79 -7.03
C GLN A 493 1.96 27.33 -8.14
N GLY A 494 1.05 26.42 -7.78
CA GLY A 494 0.06 25.85 -8.70
C GLY A 494 0.56 24.64 -9.51
N ASN A 495 1.80 24.20 -9.31
CA ASN A 495 2.29 22.92 -9.83
C ASN A 495 2.16 21.81 -8.79
N GLU A 496 1.99 20.60 -9.28
CA GLU A 496 2.03 19.37 -8.49
C GLU A 496 3.16 18.48 -9.05
N LEU A 497 3.89 17.83 -8.15
CA LEU A 497 4.80 16.73 -8.49
C LEU A 497 4.07 15.41 -8.28
N VAL A 498 4.16 14.52 -9.25
CA VAL A 498 3.72 13.13 -9.09
C VAL A 498 4.84 12.38 -8.39
N VAL A 499 4.57 11.87 -7.19
CA VAL A 499 5.57 11.24 -6.33
C VAL A 499 5.28 9.75 -6.17
N SER A 500 6.29 8.91 -6.31
CA SER A 500 6.22 7.48 -5.98
C SER A 500 7.50 7.03 -5.30
N GLY A 501 7.43 5.94 -4.55
CA GLY A 501 8.63 5.35 -3.99
C GLY A 501 8.42 3.94 -3.50
N VAL A 502 9.56 3.29 -3.26
CA VAL A 502 9.66 2.02 -2.56
C VAL A 502 10.65 2.21 -1.42
N LEU A 503 10.27 1.83 -0.21
CA LEU A 503 11.17 1.73 0.93
C LEU A 503 11.19 0.26 1.36
N GLY A 504 12.26 -0.44 1.01
CA GLY A 504 12.55 -1.76 1.58
C GLY A 504 13.44 -1.59 2.81
N LEU A 505 13.10 -2.25 3.91
CA LEU A 505 13.89 -2.24 5.14
C LEU A 505 14.35 -3.66 5.45
N ASP A 506 15.67 -3.85 5.54
CA ASP A 506 16.27 -5.06 6.08
C ASP A 506 16.22 -4.99 7.61
N THR A 507 15.36 -5.83 8.20
CA THR A 507 15.12 -5.91 9.64
C THR A 507 15.95 -7.01 10.33
N THR A 508 16.89 -7.66 9.63
CA THR A 508 17.73 -8.71 10.22
C THR A 508 18.77 -8.18 11.21
N GLY A 509 19.07 -6.89 11.16
CA GLY A 509 19.96 -6.18 12.07
C GLY A 509 19.22 -5.43 13.20
N PRO A 510 19.95 -4.95 14.23
CA PRO A 510 19.36 -4.17 15.32
C PRO A 510 18.89 -2.76 14.90
N VAL A 511 19.28 -2.30 13.71
CA VAL A 511 18.86 -1.03 13.12
C VAL A 511 18.37 -1.35 11.70
N PRO A 512 17.11 -1.04 11.37
CA PRO A 512 16.60 -1.19 10.00
C PRO A 512 17.47 -0.40 9.02
N VAL A 513 17.87 -1.04 7.92
CA VAL A 513 18.70 -0.41 6.88
C VAL A 513 17.91 -0.40 5.57
N PRO A 514 17.86 0.73 4.84
CA PRO A 514 17.25 0.76 3.51
C PRO A 514 17.90 -0.27 2.59
N SER A 515 17.07 -1.05 1.91
CA SER A 515 17.47 -2.02 0.90
C SER A 515 17.98 -1.33 -0.37
N ALA A 516 18.75 -2.05 -1.19
CA ALA A 516 19.32 -1.50 -2.43
C ALA A 516 18.27 -1.07 -3.48
N ASP A 517 17.05 -1.58 -3.38
CA ASP A 517 15.91 -1.22 -4.24
C ASP A 517 15.04 -0.11 -3.64
N SER A 518 15.44 0.49 -2.52
CA SER A 518 14.75 1.64 -1.94
C SER A 518 14.99 2.90 -2.78
N TYR A 519 13.91 3.58 -3.15
CA TYR A 519 13.95 4.84 -3.87
C TYR A 519 12.72 5.71 -3.61
N PHE A 520 12.90 7.00 -3.83
CA PHE A 520 11.87 8.02 -3.96
C PHE A 520 12.01 8.65 -5.35
N GLU A 521 10.90 8.91 -6.02
CA GLU A 521 10.88 9.48 -7.36
C GLU A 521 9.77 10.52 -7.46
N ALA A 522 10.08 11.70 -8.00
CA ALA A 522 9.15 12.78 -8.24
C ALA A 522 9.25 13.23 -9.70
N ALA A 523 8.12 13.37 -10.38
CA ALA A 523 8.05 13.82 -11.76
C ALA A 523 7.18 15.07 -11.87
N GLY A 524 7.65 16.08 -12.60
CA GLY A 524 6.93 17.33 -12.79
C GLY A 524 7.84 18.52 -13.03
N ASN A 525 7.37 19.69 -12.61
CA ASN A 525 8.13 20.93 -12.69
C ASN A 525 8.57 21.34 -11.28
N PHE A 526 9.88 21.33 -11.03
CA PHE A 526 10.47 21.64 -9.73
C PHE A 526 11.72 22.51 -9.90
N GLY A 527 12.00 23.36 -8.93
CA GLY A 527 13.22 24.14 -8.79
C GLY A 527 14.19 23.48 -7.82
N LEU A 528 15.49 23.67 -8.06
CA LEU A 528 16.56 23.30 -7.14
C LEU A 528 17.37 24.53 -6.74
N GLY A 529 17.50 24.78 -5.44
CA GLY A 529 18.39 25.81 -4.91
C GLY A 529 19.83 25.34 -4.89
N LEU A 530 20.54 25.57 -6.00
CA LEU A 530 21.92 25.12 -6.19
C LEU A 530 22.96 26.04 -5.54
N GLY A 531 22.57 27.09 -4.82
CA GLY A 531 23.49 28.01 -4.14
C GLY A 531 24.45 27.31 -3.18
N ALA A 532 23.97 26.33 -2.40
CA ALA A 532 24.84 25.55 -1.51
C ALA A 532 25.92 24.75 -2.27
N LEU A 533 25.58 24.22 -3.45
CA LEU A 533 26.54 23.56 -4.32
C LEU A 533 27.53 24.58 -4.90
N GLY A 534 27.03 25.75 -5.30
CA GLY A 534 27.84 26.87 -5.76
C GLY A 534 28.86 27.35 -4.73
N ASP A 535 28.46 27.50 -3.47
CA ASP A 535 29.33 27.87 -2.35
C ASP A 535 30.41 26.82 -2.09
N LEU A 536 30.07 25.53 -2.22
CA LEU A 536 31.00 24.42 -2.03
C LEU A 536 32.12 24.41 -3.09
N ILE A 537 31.78 24.72 -4.34
CA ILE A 537 32.72 24.71 -5.49
C ILE A 537 33.31 26.10 -5.80
N GLY A 538 32.85 27.15 -5.12
CA GLY A 538 33.29 28.53 -5.34
C GLY A 538 32.80 29.16 -6.64
N VAL A 539 31.62 28.75 -7.12
CA VAL A 539 30.95 29.30 -8.31
C VAL A 539 29.61 29.90 -7.89
N SER A 540 29.31 31.13 -8.32
CA SER A 540 28.00 31.75 -8.03
C SER A 540 26.93 31.07 -8.88
N VAL A 541 26.02 30.33 -8.26
CA VAL A 541 24.89 29.67 -8.95
C VAL A 541 23.59 30.35 -8.51
N ASP A 542 22.62 30.48 -9.44
CA ASP A 542 21.29 31.00 -9.12
C ASP A 542 20.47 29.95 -8.32
N ASP A 543 19.70 30.40 -7.33
CA ASP A 543 18.86 29.57 -6.46
C ASP A 543 17.50 29.20 -7.09
N GLY A 544 17.20 29.71 -8.28
CA GLY A 544 15.92 29.49 -8.98
C GLY A 544 15.96 28.49 -10.14
N PHE A 545 16.87 27.50 -10.11
CA PHE A 545 17.05 26.60 -11.25
C PHE A 545 15.88 25.63 -11.42
N ALA A 546 14.94 25.96 -12.33
CA ALA A 546 13.76 25.16 -12.63
C ALA A 546 14.03 24.05 -13.64
N ILE A 547 13.54 22.85 -13.35
CA ILE A 547 13.64 21.63 -14.15
C ILE A 547 12.22 21.10 -14.39
N GLN A 548 11.88 20.91 -15.67
CA GLN A 548 10.77 20.07 -16.08
C GLN A 548 11.32 18.67 -16.33
N GLY A 549 11.04 17.71 -15.45
CA GLY A 549 11.68 16.41 -15.51
C GLY A 549 11.35 15.45 -14.36
N GLN A 550 12.32 14.62 -14.03
CA GLN A 550 12.27 13.62 -12.97
C GLN A 550 13.39 13.87 -11.96
N LEU A 551 13.06 13.73 -10.69
CA LEU A 551 13.96 13.70 -9.55
C LEU A 551 13.87 12.30 -8.95
N ARG A 552 15.00 11.65 -8.71
CA ARG A 552 15.06 10.33 -8.06
C ARG A 552 16.10 10.36 -6.95
N ILE A 553 15.72 9.87 -5.77
CA ILE A 553 16.56 9.76 -4.59
C ILE A 553 16.62 8.27 -4.23
N ASP A 554 17.80 7.67 -4.23
CA ASP A 554 17.99 6.27 -3.83
C ASP A 554 19.29 6.08 -3.05
N VAL A 555 19.59 4.84 -2.63
CA VAL A 555 20.77 4.54 -1.81
C VAL A 555 22.11 5.04 -2.40
N THR A 556 22.17 5.33 -3.70
CA THR A 556 23.36 5.84 -4.39
C THR A 556 23.46 7.37 -4.40
N GLY A 557 22.35 8.07 -4.20
CA GLY A 557 22.30 9.52 -4.14
C GLY A 557 21.03 10.15 -4.69
N VAL A 558 21.14 11.44 -5.05
CA VAL A 558 20.07 12.20 -5.71
C VAL A 558 20.43 12.35 -7.18
N THR A 559 19.50 12.02 -8.06
CA THR A 559 19.60 12.26 -9.50
C THR A 559 18.43 13.12 -9.95
N ALA A 560 18.68 14.07 -10.84
CA ALA A 560 17.59 14.78 -11.52
C ALA A 560 17.89 14.86 -13.01
N SER A 561 16.87 14.66 -13.86
CA SER A 561 17.02 14.75 -15.30
C SER A 561 15.80 15.40 -15.93
N GLY A 562 15.99 16.16 -17.01
CA GLY A 562 14.88 16.84 -17.67
C GLY A 562 15.33 17.96 -18.58
N THR A 563 14.53 19.02 -18.65
CA THR A 563 14.86 20.23 -19.39
C THR A 563 14.72 21.47 -18.52
N SER A 564 15.61 22.45 -18.73
CA SER A 564 15.53 23.76 -18.09
C SER A 564 15.60 24.87 -19.13
N SER A 565 14.91 25.97 -18.85
CA SER A 565 15.05 27.23 -19.58
C SER A 565 15.63 28.35 -18.69
N VAL A 566 16.06 28.02 -17.47
CA VAL A 566 16.62 28.97 -16.52
C VAL A 566 18.13 28.82 -16.48
N SER A 567 18.86 29.92 -16.60
CA SER A 567 20.31 29.88 -16.55
C SER A 567 20.83 29.63 -15.14
N LEU A 568 21.88 28.82 -15.02
CA LEU A 568 22.62 28.58 -13.77
C LEU A 568 23.52 29.76 -13.36
N HIS A 569 23.91 30.61 -14.30
CA HIS A 569 24.87 31.69 -14.07
C HIS A 569 24.52 32.92 -14.92
N PRO A 570 24.64 34.16 -14.41
CA PRO A 570 24.21 35.36 -15.14
C PRO A 570 24.90 35.58 -16.50
N ASP A 571 26.12 35.07 -16.68
CA ASP A 571 26.86 35.14 -17.95
C ASP A 571 26.58 33.98 -18.92
N ILE A 572 25.75 33.02 -18.51
CA ILE A 572 25.31 31.90 -19.34
C ILE A 572 23.85 32.15 -19.70
N ASP A 573 23.48 31.86 -20.93
CA ASP A 573 22.11 31.94 -21.44
C ASP A 573 21.82 30.63 -22.19
N LEU A 574 20.68 30.00 -21.91
CA LEU A 574 20.34 28.68 -22.45
C LEU A 574 19.72 28.73 -23.86
N GLY A 575 19.62 29.90 -24.49
CA GLY A 575 19.16 30.06 -25.88
C GLY A 575 17.74 29.52 -26.18
N GLY A 576 17.06 28.96 -25.19
CA GLY A 576 15.96 28.01 -25.34
C GLY A 576 15.91 27.02 -24.16
N GLN A 577 15.68 25.75 -24.48
CA GLN A 577 15.68 24.64 -23.51
C GLN A 577 16.99 23.88 -23.58
N ALA A 578 17.63 23.66 -22.43
CA ALA A 578 18.76 22.75 -22.29
C ALA A 578 18.31 21.47 -21.58
N ALA A 579 18.79 20.33 -22.06
CA ALA A 579 18.74 19.08 -21.30
C ALA A 579 19.59 19.22 -20.04
N VAL A 580 19.09 18.69 -18.93
CA VAL A 580 19.73 18.74 -17.61
C VAL A 580 19.93 17.33 -17.11
N GLU A 581 21.09 17.06 -16.55
CA GLU A 581 21.38 15.88 -15.74
C GLU A 581 22.13 16.32 -14.48
N LEU A 582 21.66 15.89 -13.31
CA LEU A 582 22.25 16.20 -12.02
C LEU A 582 22.47 14.90 -11.27
N LEU A 583 23.63 14.78 -10.62
CA LEU A 583 23.96 13.72 -9.69
C LEU A 583 24.56 14.33 -8.42
N ILE A 584 24.02 13.97 -7.27
CA ILE A 584 24.61 14.20 -5.94
C ILE A 584 24.86 12.83 -5.32
N SER A 585 26.12 12.41 -5.35
CA SER A 585 26.53 11.07 -4.89
C SER A 585 26.62 11.03 -3.36
N THR A 586 26.00 10.01 -2.74
CA THR A 586 26.14 9.76 -1.30
C THR A 586 27.42 8.99 -0.97
N GLY A 587 27.96 8.24 -1.92
CA GLY A 587 29.19 7.45 -1.75
C GLY A 587 30.47 8.28 -1.80
N ASP A 588 30.55 9.20 -2.76
CA ASP A 588 31.63 10.19 -2.90
C ASP A 588 31.06 11.53 -3.36
N PRO A 589 30.90 12.52 -2.45
CA PRO A 589 30.38 13.83 -2.80
C PRO A 589 31.17 14.54 -3.91
N LEU A 590 32.46 14.18 -4.12
CA LEU A 590 33.29 14.75 -5.19
C LEU A 590 32.91 14.24 -6.59
N ASP A 591 32.15 13.15 -6.69
CA ASP A 591 31.61 12.64 -7.95
C ASP A 591 30.27 13.29 -8.33
N SER A 592 29.80 14.26 -7.54
CA SER A 592 28.58 15.03 -7.82
C SER A 592 28.81 16.00 -8.99
N TYR A 593 27.80 16.15 -9.86
CA TYR A 593 27.87 17.05 -11.01
C TYR A 593 26.50 17.56 -11.46
N VAL A 594 26.52 18.64 -12.25
CA VAL A 594 25.38 19.14 -13.03
C VAL A 594 25.82 19.32 -14.47
N ASP A 595 25.23 18.55 -15.39
CA ASP A 595 25.43 18.63 -16.82
C ASP A 595 24.24 19.36 -17.46
N LEU A 596 24.54 20.32 -18.34
CA LEU A 596 23.59 20.97 -19.23
C LEU A 596 24.01 20.69 -20.67
N ALA A 597 23.08 20.33 -21.54
CA ALA A 597 23.34 20.15 -22.97
C ALA A 597 22.25 20.81 -23.82
N GLY A 598 22.65 21.62 -24.80
CA GLY A 598 21.70 22.36 -25.63
C GLY A 598 22.37 23.50 -26.40
N ASP A 599 21.57 24.44 -26.89
CA ASP A 599 22.11 25.70 -27.41
C ASP A 599 22.51 26.58 -26.23
N LEU A 600 23.78 27.01 -26.19
CA LEU A 600 24.32 27.72 -25.03
C LEU A 600 24.99 29.01 -25.46
N ARG A 601 24.78 30.08 -24.72
CA ARG A 601 25.46 31.35 -24.97
C ARG A 601 26.25 31.77 -23.75
N ILE A 602 27.57 31.85 -23.87
CA ILE A 602 28.48 32.18 -22.76
C ILE A 602 29.13 33.52 -23.04
N GLY A 603 28.91 34.52 -22.19
CA GLY A 603 29.48 35.86 -22.37
C GLY A 603 29.09 36.52 -23.69
N GLY A 604 27.91 36.16 -24.23
CA GLY A 604 27.41 36.65 -25.52
C GLY A 604 27.88 35.87 -26.75
N ILE A 605 28.61 34.75 -26.57
CA ILE A 605 29.09 33.88 -27.64
C ILE A 605 28.18 32.67 -27.75
N ASP A 606 27.51 32.47 -28.89
CA ASP A 606 26.65 31.33 -29.15
C ASP A 606 27.48 30.06 -29.44
N LEU A 607 27.23 29.02 -28.68
CA LEU A 607 27.79 27.68 -28.82
C LEU A 607 26.69 26.75 -29.35
N THR A 608 27.03 26.05 -30.42
CA THR A 608 26.17 25.10 -31.14
C THR A 608 26.89 23.77 -31.28
N GLY A 609 26.21 22.71 -31.73
CA GLY A 609 26.85 21.42 -32.04
C GLY A 609 27.42 20.71 -30.82
N ASP A 610 26.55 20.02 -30.08
CA ASP A 610 26.84 19.30 -28.83
C ASP A 610 27.40 20.21 -27.73
N ALA A 611 26.95 21.47 -27.68
CA ALA A 611 27.35 22.37 -26.63
C ALA A 611 26.85 21.84 -25.28
N ALA A 612 27.77 21.77 -24.32
CA ALA A 612 27.51 21.25 -23.00
C ALA A 612 28.29 22.03 -21.94
N LEU A 613 27.67 22.20 -20.79
CA LEU A 613 28.27 22.71 -19.56
C LEU A 613 28.26 21.59 -18.53
N ARG A 614 29.33 21.48 -17.76
CA ARG A 614 29.42 20.55 -16.64
C ARG A 614 29.97 21.28 -15.43
N LEU A 615 29.22 21.27 -14.35
CA LEU A 615 29.62 21.79 -13.05
C LEU A 615 29.97 20.60 -12.15
N ASP A 616 31.23 20.46 -11.75
CA ASP A 616 31.69 19.40 -10.85
C ASP A 616 32.82 19.89 -9.94
N ARG A 617 33.55 18.97 -9.29
CA ARG A 617 34.67 19.30 -8.40
C ARG A 617 35.81 20.07 -9.08
N ASP A 618 35.96 19.94 -10.39
CA ASP A 618 37.00 20.63 -11.16
C ASP A 618 36.55 22.04 -11.58
N GLY A 619 35.30 22.42 -11.23
CA GLY A 619 34.70 23.72 -11.50
C GLY A 619 33.63 23.66 -12.58
N LEU A 620 33.38 24.78 -13.25
CA LEU A 620 32.44 24.85 -14.37
C LEU A 620 33.21 24.67 -15.68
N THR A 621 33.03 23.55 -16.37
CA THR A 621 33.61 23.30 -17.68
C THR A 621 32.58 23.50 -18.79
N ALA A 622 33.01 24.04 -19.92
CA ALA A 622 32.17 24.26 -21.08
C ALA A 622 32.81 23.62 -22.32
N ARG A 623 32.00 23.00 -23.18
CA ARG A 623 32.40 22.52 -24.52
C ARG A 623 31.34 22.89 -25.54
N GLY A 624 31.74 23.12 -26.79
CA GLY A 624 30.80 23.36 -27.89
C GLY A 624 31.50 23.90 -29.13
N THR A 625 30.72 24.19 -30.17
CA THR A 625 31.24 24.78 -31.41
C THR A 625 30.69 26.19 -31.58
N LEU A 626 31.57 27.19 -31.63
CA LEU A 626 31.21 28.52 -32.07
C LEU A 626 31.01 28.48 -33.59
N ASP A 627 29.77 28.63 -34.05
CA ASP A 627 29.48 28.75 -35.47
C ASP A 627 29.66 30.20 -35.90
N SER A 628 30.49 30.42 -36.91
CA SER A 628 30.73 31.73 -37.48
C SER A 628 30.59 31.66 -39.00
N PRO A 629 30.29 32.78 -39.69
CA PRO A 629 30.26 32.80 -41.15
C PRO A 629 31.56 32.33 -41.83
N LEU A 630 32.66 32.24 -41.08
CA LEU A 630 33.98 31.83 -41.57
C LEU A 630 34.31 30.35 -41.28
N GLY A 631 33.48 29.65 -40.50
CA GLY A 631 33.69 28.27 -40.07
C GLY A 631 33.40 28.06 -38.57
N GLY A 632 33.45 26.79 -38.14
CA GLY A 632 33.25 26.38 -36.75
C GLY A 632 34.54 26.35 -35.94
N ILE A 633 34.51 26.87 -34.72
CA ILE A 633 35.62 26.78 -33.76
C ILE A 633 35.16 25.90 -32.60
N ALA A 634 35.79 24.73 -32.44
CA ALA A 634 35.53 23.89 -31.27
C ALA A 634 36.18 24.56 -30.05
N LEU A 635 35.40 24.86 -29.03
CA LEU A 635 35.81 25.49 -27.79
C LEU A 635 35.65 24.49 -26.64
N ALA A 636 36.62 24.42 -25.75
CA ALA A 636 36.59 23.71 -24.49
C ALA A 636 37.35 24.51 -23.43
N GLY A 637 36.81 24.61 -22.22
CA GLY A 637 37.51 25.36 -21.18
C GLY A 637 36.85 25.34 -19.82
N MET A 638 37.40 26.14 -18.93
CA MET A 638 36.98 26.23 -17.53
C MET A 638 36.55 27.67 -17.22
N VAL A 639 35.45 27.79 -16.51
CA VAL A 639 34.94 29.03 -15.91
C VAL A 639 35.19 28.91 -14.42
N GLY A 640 36.09 29.76 -13.91
CA GLY A 640 36.44 29.78 -12.50
C GLY A 640 36.38 31.19 -11.93
N PRO A 641 36.68 31.36 -10.64
CA PRO A 641 36.67 32.67 -9.98
C PRO A 641 37.71 33.66 -10.56
N GLN A 642 38.68 33.18 -11.34
CA GLN A 642 39.68 33.99 -12.05
C GLN A 642 39.23 34.44 -13.44
N GLY A 643 38.02 34.06 -13.88
CA GLY A 643 37.46 34.36 -15.20
C GLY A 643 37.26 33.12 -16.08
N ILE A 644 36.98 33.38 -17.35
CA ILE A 644 36.68 32.36 -18.37
C ILE A 644 37.99 32.02 -19.15
N ASP A 645 38.47 30.78 -19.05
CA ASP A 645 39.59 30.25 -19.87
C ASP A 645 39.05 29.22 -20.87
N LEU A 646 38.61 29.70 -22.03
CA LEU A 646 38.19 28.86 -23.16
C LEU A 646 39.35 28.70 -24.14
N ARG A 647 39.68 27.45 -24.47
CA ARG A 647 40.70 27.07 -25.45
C ARG A 647 40.04 26.27 -26.56
N GLY A 648 40.51 26.43 -27.79
CA GLY A 648 39.86 25.76 -28.90
C GLY A 648 40.73 25.59 -30.12
N ASP A 649 40.33 24.65 -30.96
CA ASP A 649 40.90 24.43 -32.28
C ASP A 649 39.94 25.02 -33.32
N ALA A 650 40.45 25.95 -34.14
CA ALA A 650 39.69 26.60 -35.19
C ALA A 650 39.87 25.86 -36.53
N SER A 651 38.76 25.46 -37.17
CA SER A 651 38.77 24.94 -38.53
C SER A 651 38.17 25.98 -39.48
N LEU A 652 39.01 26.58 -40.33
CA LEU A 652 38.62 27.61 -41.29
C LEU A 652 38.43 26.98 -42.67
N VAL A 653 37.21 27.03 -43.21
CA VAL A 653 36.93 26.61 -44.59
C VAL A 653 36.78 27.86 -45.45
N LEU A 654 37.87 28.26 -46.12
CA LEU A 654 37.86 29.39 -47.06
C LEU A 654 37.33 28.93 -48.42
N PRO A 655 36.19 29.46 -48.91
CA PRO A 655 35.77 29.23 -50.29
C PRO A 655 36.81 29.84 -51.22
N LEU A 656 37.22 29.11 -52.26
CA LEU A 656 38.24 29.59 -53.21
C LEU A 656 37.81 30.89 -53.92
N ASP A 657 36.51 31.13 -54.05
CA ASP A 657 35.96 32.36 -54.64
C ASP A 657 36.27 33.61 -53.79
N PHE A 658 36.33 33.46 -52.46
CA PHE A 658 36.72 34.54 -51.55
C PHE A 658 38.20 34.92 -51.73
N LEU A 659 39.07 33.95 -51.99
CA LEU A 659 40.48 34.22 -52.28
C LEU A 659 40.64 34.96 -53.61
N HIS A 660 39.77 34.69 -54.59
CA HIS A 660 39.75 35.41 -55.86
C HIS A 660 39.42 36.91 -55.65
N ASP A 661 38.37 37.21 -54.89
CA ASP A 661 37.95 38.59 -54.60
C ASP A 661 38.95 39.33 -53.68
N PHE A 662 39.54 38.65 -52.70
CA PHE A 662 40.59 39.21 -51.86
C PHE A 662 41.85 39.52 -52.67
N SER A 663 42.22 38.65 -53.62
CA SER A 663 43.33 38.93 -54.54
C SER A 663 43.02 40.13 -55.43
N ALA A 664 41.79 40.27 -55.93
CA ALA A 664 41.38 41.39 -56.76
C ALA A 664 41.40 42.71 -55.98
N ALA A 665 40.93 42.71 -54.74
CA ALA A 665 40.96 43.88 -53.86
C ALA A 665 42.39 44.27 -53.44
N ALA A 666 43.24 43.30 -53.10
CA ALA A 666 44.65 43.54 -52.76
C ALA A 666 45.44 44.10 -53.96
N THR A 667 45.09 43.69 -55.18
CA THR A 667 45.72 44.20 -56.41
C THR A 667 45.20 45.60 -56.80
N ALA A 668 44.01 45.99 -56.34
CA ALA A 668 43.44 47.31 -56.58
C ALA A 668 43.90 48.39 -55.57
N GLY A 669 44.54 47.98 -54.46
CA GLY A 669 45.00 48.86 -53.39
C GLY A 669 46.53 49.03 -53.28
N ILE A 670 47.32 48.51 -54.22
CA ILE A 670 48.78 48.68 -54.29
C ILE A 670 49.17 49.52 -55.51
#